data_AF-A0A8C5SLH9-F1
#
_entry.id   AF-A0A8C5SLH9-F1
#
_cell.length_a   1.000
_cell.length_b   1.000
_cell.length_c   1.000
_cell.angle_alpha   90.00
_cell.angle_beta   90.00
_cell.angle_gamma   90.00
#
_symmetry.space_group_name_H-M   'P 1'
#
loop_
_entity.id
_entity.type
_entity.pdbx_description
1 polymer ?
#
loop_
_entity_poly.entity_id
_entity_poly.type
_entity_poly.pdbx_seq_one_letter_code
_entity_poly.pdbx_strand_id
1 'polypeptide(L)'
;PDSTQIQGIIESLKEKKINLGGQVLILLVEQALKYHDYKAANMHCQELMASGYSKSWEVCSQLGQSEGYQDMAVRQQLLAYALTHCPPSAIEMLLAASNILQTEVLYNTVNYQIRPSEKGENVNISRSSVGMKLDFSSSQSADLLQWTTAKTMKVLSNTTLTTKAVLHAVSDRQWWKKSIAYLRPLHGQEFGDVLKNTSGANATIEKQGCHPFYETLIDNPYLSYHAPLESFAEVLLRTGKFAETKSEGHDLFPATEVLLQLASEALPDDMTLSLAYLLALPQVVDANKCFEKQSPSALSLQLASYYYSLQIYAHLAPCFKDECHPLYRADPKDLIQMVTKHVTNSSYADWPEEIAILIKHLQYYNERLLDFTQAQILQGLGKGVDVQRFTADGQYKRETILGLAETLEENVYNIALSLAQRYNVPIWEVHMTHLEFLFSDSGLSTAAIEDRAKSLGLFESLKTVPKAFHEHMTTYVYPIIEGKDHQRLLYYFTLLENCVCSEFVKDTIKLETHIRLLKKFKAVAPDLNYKKLTEENADPLEALDPILTSQNILPISKLAPKIPGKDGRLLSPSSVYAALIRKVFWKGDSHLIKKVPETPPEWLHSYDICAKYFDRLYPGDIINFLDEITFSSKAVTKLSVDSRVEMTKKAIKSMKHSAEKAGKRASEGDLTEAAVHRQITYEDVLNHLQQSLAHLETLSNSFISYLKTSDQKILRDYGYQYDISRSEKKRIHEQVVTMCLDGQPLNMIKTLLDVAVGDLGLSPRDVVETALIRVIAALRQVKLCISELLRVYC
;
A
#
# COMPACT_ATOMS: atom_id res chain seq x y z
N PRO A 1 89.21 -44.17 15.45
CA PRO A 1 88.01 -45.03 15.66
C PRO A 1 86.76 -44.21 15.39
N ASP A 2 86.13 -44.48 14.24
CA ASP A 2 85.13 -43.61 13.63
C ASP A 2 83.86 -43.47 14.47
N SER A 3 83.50 -42.24 14.79
CA SER A 3 82.27 -41.86 15.50
C SER A 3 81.01 -42.44 14.84
N THR A 4 81.04 -42.67 13.53
CA THR A 4 79.96 -43.29 12.74
C THR A 4 79.78 -44.79 13.02
N GLN A 5 80.86 -45.54 13.32
CA GLN A 5 80.74 -46.95 13.71
C GLN A 5 80.15 -47.11 15.11
N ILE A 6 80.52 -46.24 16.05
CA ILE A 6 79.96 -46.24 17.41
C ILE A 6 78.49 -45.81 17.37
N GLN A 7 78.14 -44.80 16.57
CA GLN A 7 76.75 -44.39 16.36
C GLN A 7 75.90 -45.54 15.79
N GLY A 8 76.40 -46.25 14.77
CA GLY A 8 75.71 -47.41 14.19
C GLY A 8 75.55 -48.59 15.14
N ILE A 9 76.52 -48.84 16.03
CA ILE A 9 76.40 -49.87 17.08
C ILE A 9 75.39 -49.45 18.15
N ILE A 10 75.38 -48.18 18.56
CA ILE A 10 74.41 -47.64 19.52
C ILE A 10 72.99 -47.68 18.94
N GLU A 11 72.81 -47.34 17.67
CA GLU A 11 71.52 -47.47 16.96
C GLU A 11 71.09 -48.94 16.86
N SER A 12 72.00 -49.86 16.51
CA SER A 12 71.71 -51.30 16.48
C SER A 12 71.35 -51.88 17.86
N LEU A 13 71.99 -51.41 18.93
CA LEU A 13 71.68 -51.83 20.31
C LEU A 13 70.35 -51.24 20.81
N LYS A 14 70.03 -49.99 20.43
CA LYS A 14 68.72 -49.37 20.70
C LYS A 14 67.61 -50.11 19.95
N GLU A 15 67.82 -50.43 18.69
CA GLU A 15 66.87 -51.20 17.87
C GLU A 15 66.66 -52.61 18.43
N LYS A 16 67.72 -53.31 18.87
CA LYS A 16 67.60 -54.59 19.56
C LYS A 16 66.83 -54.48 20.88
N LYS A 17 67.07 -53.44 21.69
CA LYS A 17 66.36 -53.23 22.97
C LYS A 17 64.87 -52.94 22.75
N ILE A 18 64.53 -52.12 21.76
CA ILE A 18 63.16 -51.81 21.37
C ILE A 18 62.45 -53.06 20.83
N ASN A 19 63.13 -53.85 20.00
CA ASN A 19 62.58 -55.08 19.42
C ASN A 19 62.36 -56.17 20.50
N LEU A 20 63.30 -56.34 21.44
CA LEU A 20 63.13 -57.28 22.55
C LEU A 20 62.02 -56.83 23.52
N GLY A 21 61.99 -55.53 23.87
CA GLY A 21 60.94 -54.96 24.72
C GLY A 21 59.56 -55.04 24.10
N GLY A 22 59.45 -54.75 22.79
CA GLY A 22 58.21 -54.87 22.03
C GLY A 22 57.70 -56.31 21.94
N GLN A 23 58.59 -57.30 21.76
CA GLN A 23 58.20 -58.73 21.78
C GLN A 23 57.69 -59.19 23.15
N VAL A 24 58.33 -58.76 24.24
CA VAL A 24 57.87 -59.06 25.61
C VAL A 24 56.49 -58.44 25.86
N LEU A 25 56.28 -57.19 25.46
CA LEU A 25 54.99 -56.50 25.59
C LEU A 25 53.90 -57.18 24.75
N ILE A 26 54.20 -57.65 23.53
CA ILE A 26 53.26 -58.45 22.72
C ILE A 26 52.81 -59.71 23.48
N LEU A 27 53.75 -60.49 24.05
CA LEU A 27 53.42 -61.69 24.82
C LEU A 27 52.56 -61.37 26.05
N LEU A 28 52.81 -60.23 26.71
CA LEU A 28 51.99 -59.77 27.83
C LEU A 28 50.58 -59.40 27.38
N VAL A 29 50.42 -58.74 26.23
CA VAL A 29 49.10 -58.44 25.65
C VAL A 29 48.37 -59.73 25.27
N GLU A 30 49.02 -60.67 24.59
CA GLU A 30 48.43 -61.96 24.20
C GLU A 30 47.93 -62.74 25.42
N GLN A 31 48.73 -62.77 26.49
CA GLN A 31 48.35 -63.44 27.73
C GLN A 31 47.21 -62.71 28.45
N ALA A 32 47.23 -61.38 28.48
CA ALA A 32 46.16 -60.57 29.07
C ALA A 32 44.83 -60.75 28.31
N LEU A 33 44.86 -60.77 26.97
CA LEU A 33 43.71 -61.07 26.12
C LEU A 33 43.15 -62.47 26.38
N LYS A 34 44.01 -63.48 26.54
CA LYS A 34 43.60 -64.86 26.86
C LYS A 34 42.85 -64.97 28.19
N TYR A 35 43.23 -64.17 29.19
CA TYR A 35 42.55 -64.11 30.49
C TYR A 35 41.44 -63.06 30.56
N HIS A 36 41.10 -62.41 29.45
CA HIS A 36 40.10 -61.34 29.38
C HIS A 36 40.43 -60.13 30.29
N ASP A 37 41.71 -59.90 30.61
CA ASP A 37 42.17 -58.69 31.30
C ASP A 37 42.42 -57.56 30.29
N TYR A 38 41.33 -56.97 29.81
CA TYR A 38 41.37 -55.93 28.80
C TYR A 38 42.06 -54.64 29.28
N LYS A 39 42.12 -54.40 30.60
CA LYS A 39 42.76 -53.21 31.16
C LYS A 39 44.28 -53.33 31.07
N ALA A 40 44.83 -54.48 31.45
CA ALA A 40 46.26 -54.77 31.28
C ALA A 40 46.63 -54.83 29.79
N ALA A 41 45.80 -55.46 28.95
CA ALA A 41 46.00 -55.51 27.51
C ALA A 41 46.07 -54.10 26.90
N ASN A 42 45.13 -53.19 27.25
CA ASN A 42 45.16 -51.81 26.76
C ASN A 42 46.39 -51.05 27.23
N MET A 43 46.76 -51.16 28.51
CA MET A 43 47.95 -50.48 29.05
C MET A 43 49.21 -50.83 28.25
N HIS A 44 49.43 -52.12 27.97
CA HIS A 44 50.58 -52.57 27.19
C HIS A 44 50.45 -52.23 25.69
N CYS A 45 49.25 -52.24 25.11
CA CYS A 45 49.02 -51.76 23.74
C CYS A 45 49.35 -50.26 23.60
N GLN A 46 48.96 -49.42 24.55
CA GLN A 46 49.28 -48.00 24.53
C GLN A 46 50.79 -47.75 24.66
N GLU A 47 51.50 -48.55 25.46
CA GLU A 47 52.97 -48.52 25.55
C GLU A 47 53.63 -48.93 24.22
N LEU A 48 53.09 -49.94 23.54
CA LEU A 48 53.51 -50.37 22.21
C LEU A 48 53.25 -49.30 21.13
N MET A 49 52.11 -48.61 21.18
CA MET A 49 51.77 -47.51 20.27
C MET A 49 52.63 -46.28 20.50
N ALA A 50 52.86 -45.89 21.76
CA ALA A 50 53.70 -44.75 22.13
C ALA A 50 55.18 -44.96 21.74
N SER A 51 55.64 -46.21 21.74
CA SER A 51 56.98 -46.57 21.26
C SER A 51 57.08 -46.75 19.74
N GLY A 52 55.97 -46.62 18.99
CA GLY A 52 55.92 -46.73 17.53
C GLY A 52 56.26 -48.13 16.99
N TYR A 53 56.08 -49.18 17.79
CA TYR A 53 56.46 -50.54 17.41
C TYR A 53 55.43 -51.15 16.46
N SER A 54 55.63 -51.02 15.14
CA SER A 54 54.66 -51.41 14.11
C SER A 54 54.23 -52.89 14.12
N LYS A 55 55.08 -53.81 14.61
CA LYS A 55 54.74 -55.24 14.74
C LYS A 55 53.65 -55.52 15.77
N SER A 56 53.26 -54.55 16.61
CA SER A 56 52.14 -54.69 17.55
C SER A 56 50.77 -54.56 16.90
N TRP A 57 50.67 -54.30 15.58
CA TRP A 57 49.39 -54.11 14.90
C TRP A 57 48.41 -55.28 15.13
N GLU A 58 48.91 -56.52 15.20
CA GLU A 58 48.08 -57.72 15.36
C GLU A 58 47.44 -57.79 16.75
N VAL A 59 48.20 -57.54 17.81
CA VAL A 59 47.67 -57.49 19.18
C VAL A 59 46.79 -56.26 19.43
N CYS A 60 47.09 -55.12 18.80
CA CYS A 60 46.24 -53.93 18.83
C CYS A 60 44.91 -54.19 18.10
N SER A 61 44.95 -54.89 16.97
CA SER A 61 43.78 -55.34 16.23
C SER A 61 42.91 -56.29 17.05
N GLN A 62 43.50 -57.30 17.69
CA GLN A 62 42.77 -58.26 18.53
C GLN A 62 42.03 -57.57 19.69
N LEU A 63 42.69 -56.63 20.38
CA LEU A 63 42.05 -55.84 21.44
C LEU A 63 40.97 -54.88 20.88
N GLY A 64 41.23 -54.24 19.73
CA GLY A 64 40.27 -53.36 19.06
C GLY A 64 38.98 -54.07 18.62
N GLN A 65 39.10 -55.34 18.22
CA GLN A 65 37.99 -56.21 17.80
C GLN A 65 37.28 -56.91 18.97
N SER A 66 37.82 -56.83 20.19
CA SER A 66 37.27 -57.56 21.35
C SER A 66 35.95 -56.97 21.83
N GLU A 67 34.83 -57.71 21.67
CA GLU A 67 33.49 -57.30 22.14
C GLU A 67 33.40 -57.16 23.67
N GLY A 68 34.26 -57.87 24.42
CA GLY A 68 34.31 -57.79 25.88
C GLY A 68 34.89 -56.47 26.41
N TYR A 69 35.61 -55.71 25.58
CA TYR A 69 36.17 -54.42 25.96
C TYR A 69 35.20 -53.28 25.62
N GLN A 70 34.71 -52.60 26.66
CA GLN A 70 33.61 -51.64 26.52
C GLN A 70 34.05 -50.23 26.06
N ASP A 71 35.35 -49.92 26.09
CA ASP A 71 35.84 -48.60 25.71
C ASP A 71 35.95 -48.46 24.19
N MET A 72 34.90 -47.93 23.58
CA MET A 72 34.79 -47.78 22.13
C MET A 72 35.82 -46.80 21.56
N ALA A 73 36.16 -45.73 22.30
CA ALA A 73 37.11 -44.72 21.84
C ALA A 73 38.52 -45.30 21.74
N VAL A 74 38.92 -46.08 22.74
CA VAL A 74 40.21 -46.78 22.73
C VAL A 74 40.23 -47.87 21.65
N ARG A 75 39.14 -48.62 21.46
CA ARG A 75 39.04 -49.61 20.37
C ARG A 75 39.20 -48.97 18.99
N GLN A 76 38.60 -47.80 18.76
CA GLN A 76 38.78 -47.05 17.51
C GLN A 76 40.24 -46.64 17.31
N GLN A 77 40.89 -46.14 18.36
CA GLN A 77 42.30 -45.74 18.32
C GLN A 77 43.22 -46.94 18.00
N LEU A 78 42.96 -48.10 18.61
CA LEU A 78 43.71 -49.33 18.39
C LEU A 78 43.56 -49.86 16.96
N LEU A 79 42.34 -49.83 16.41
CA LEU A 79 42.08 -50.22 15.02
C LEU A 79 42.67 -49.23 14.02
N ALA A 80 42.61 -47.92 14.29
CA ALA A 80 43.26 -46.91 13.45
C ALA A 80 44.78 -47.10 13.40
N TYR A 81 45.40 -47.36 14.55
CA TYR A 81 46.83 -47.69 14.62
C TYR A 81 47.13 -49.00 13.87
N ALA A 82 46.34 -50.05 14.06
CA ALA A 82 46.50 -51.30 13.32
C ALA A 82 46.40 -51.08 11.81
N LEU A 83 45.42 -50.31 11.33
CA LEU A 83 45.26 -49.96 9.91
C LEU A 83 46.47 -49.24 9.33
N THR A 84 47.08 -48.32 10.08
CA THR A 84 48.27 -47.58 9.63
C THR A 84 49.54 -48.43 9.54
N HIS A 85 49.61 -49.55 10.27
CA HIS A 85 50.83 -50.37 10.39
C HIS A 85 50.68 -51.83 9.91
N CYS A 86 49.49 -52.25 9.49
CA CYS A 86 49.22 -53.59 8.99
C CYS A 86 49.81 -53.84 7.58
N PRO A 87 50.03 -55.12 7.20
CA PRO A 87 50.35 -55.47 5.82
C PRO A 87 49.12 -55.28 4.90
N PRO A 88 49.31 -55.07 3.58
CA PRO A 88 48.20 -54.87 2.63
C PRO A 88 47.12 -55.95 2.66
N SER A 89 47.49 -57.20 2.94
CA SER A 89 46.56 -58.33 3.04
C SER A 89 45.59 -58.26 4.23
N ALA A 90 45.88 -57.43 5.24
CA ALA A 90 45.05 -57.28 6.44
C ALA A 90 44.17 -56.01 6.40
N ILE A 91 44.39 -55.11 5.44
CA ILE A 91 43.67 -53.82 5.34
C ILE A 91 42.17 -54.06 5.22
N GLU A 92 41.73 -54.94 4.33
CA GLU A 92 40.30 -55.20 4.09
C GLU A 92 39.59 -55.68 5.37
N MET A 93 40.17 -56.65 6.06
CA MET A 93 39.65 -57.18 7.32
C MET A 93 39.59 -56.11 8.42
N LEU A 94 40.64 -55.29 8.57
CA LEU A 94 40.69 -54.24 9.57
C LEU A 94 39.74 -53.08 9.25
N LEU A 95 39.56 -52.75 7.97
CA LEU A 95 38.56 -51.77 7.53
C LEU A 95 37.16 -52.27 7.83
N ALA A 96 36.86 -53.55 7.57
CA ALA A 96 35.59 -54.16 7.92
C ALA A 96 35.34 -54.10 9.45
N ALA A 97 36.34 -54.45 10.26
CA ALA A 97 36.27 -54.35 11.72
C ALA A 97 36.06 -52.90 12.21
N SER A 98 36.77 -51.93 11.62
CA SER A 98 36.61 -50.50 11.90
C SER A 98 35.22 -50.00 11.53
N ASN A 99 34.69 -50.40 10.37
CA ASN A 99 33.35 -50.03 9.91
C ASN A 99 32.26 -50.58 10.84
N ILE A 100 32.42 -51.82 11.32
CA ILE A 100 31.49 -52.42 12.31
C ILE A 100 31.49 -51.61 13.61
N LEU A 101 32.67 -51.30 14.14
CA LEU A 101 32.81 -50.50 15.36
C LEU A 101 32.25 -49.07 15.19
N GLN A 102 32.51 -48.43 14.05
CA GLN A 102 31.98 -47.10 13.75
C GLN A 102 30.45 -47.12 13.60
N THR A 103 29.88 -48.17 12.99
CA THR A 103 28.43 -48.34 12.90
C THR A 103 27.81 -48.47 14.30
N GLU A 104 28.46 -49.19 15.21
CA GLU A 104 28.02 -49.34 16.60
C GLU A 104 28.04 -47.99 17.35
N VAL A 105 29.12 -47.22 17.20
CA VAL A 105 29.24 -45.89 17.80
C VAL A 105 28.19 -44.93 17.26
N LEU A 106 28.03 -44.85 15.93
CA LEU A 106 27.05 -43.96 15.30
C LEU A 106 25.62 -44.33 15.67
N TYR A 107 25.29 -45.62 15.74
CA TYR A 107 23.96 -46.08 16.17
C TYR A 107 23.65 -45.65 17.62
N ASN A 108 24.63 -45.77 18.51
CA ASN A 108 24.50 -45.30 19.89
C ASN A 108 24.29 -43.77 19.93
N THR A 109 25.00 -43.02 19.09
CA THR A 109 24.82 -41.57 18.93
C THR A 109 23.43 -41.21 18.41
N VAL A 110 22.93 -41.88 17.37
CA VAL A 110 21.57 -41.67 16.84
C VAL A 110 20.51 -41.93 17.92
N ASN A 111 20.61 -43.05 18.64
CA ASN A 111 19.67 -43.38 19.71
C ASN A 111 19.77 -42.44 20.92
N TYR A 112 20.95 -41.88 21.19
CA TYR A 112 21.13 -40.87 22.22
C TYR A 112 20.46 -39.55 21.83
N GLN A 113 20.67 -39.09 20.59
CA GLN A 113 20.11 -37.83 20.09
C GLN A 113 18.59 -37.87 19.85
N ILE A 114 18.00 -39.06 19.64
CA ILE A 114 16.54 -39.27 19.52
C ILE A 114 15.82 -39.19 20.90
N ARG A 115 16.53 -39.18 22.04
CA ARG A 115 15.90 -39.10 23.38
C ARG A 115 15.26 -37.72 23.61
N PRO A 116 14.02 -37.63 24.12
CA PRO A 116 13.50 -36.39 24.67
C PRO A 116 14.37 -35.96 25.87
N SER A 117 14.93 -34.75 25.84
CA SER A 117 15.65 -34.19 26.96
C SER A 117 14.69 -33.81 28.09
N GLU A 118 14.52 -34.68 29.09
CA GLU A 118 14.07 -34.27 30.44
C GLU A 118 15.19 -33.46 31.11
N LYS A 119 15.38 -32.20 30.73
CA LYS A 119 16.17 -31.23 31.50
C LYS A 119 15.48 -29.88 31.50
N GLY A 120 14.61 -29.70 32.50
CA GLY A 120 13.90 -28.47 32.77
C GLY A 120 13.45 -28.39 34.23
N GLU A 121 14.29 -28.78 35.19
CA GLU A 121 14.10 -28.40 36.59
C GLU A 121 15.27 -27.49 37.00
N ASN A 122 15.02 -26.19 36.87
CA ASN A 122 15.89 -25.14 37.40
C ASN A 122 15.68 -25.03 38.92
N VAL A 123 16.80 -24.91 39.62
CA VAL A 123 16.92 -24.56 41.03
C VAL A 123 16.21 -23.23 41.32
N ASN A 124 15.37 -23.24 42.35
CA ASN A 124 14.59 -22.12 42.89
C ASN A 124 15.41 -20.88 43.27
N ILE A 125 15.00 -19.69 42.80
CA ILE A 125 14.94 -18.46 43.62
C ILE A 125 13.58 -17.77 43.37
N SER A 126 12.94 -17.44 44.47
CA SER A 126 11.54 -17.07 44.70
C SER A 126 11.10 -15.71 44.15
N ARG A 127 9.88 -15.62 43.58
CA ARG A 127 8.82 -14.68 44.00
C ARG A 127 7.46 -14.97 43.35
N SER A 128 6.43 -14.87 44.19
CA SER A 128 5.02 -15.23 44.04
C SER A 128 4.18 -14.19 43.28
N SER A 129 3.14 -14.60 42.52
CA SER A 129 1.72 -14.46 42.92
C SER A 129 0.71 -14.76 41.79
N VAL A 130 -0.23 -15.68 42.09
CA VAL A 130 -1.69 -15.72 41.72
C VAL A 130 -2.05 -15.59 40.23
N GLY A 131 -2.77 -16.49 39.54
CA GLY A 131 -3.61 -17.62 39.92
C GLY A 131 -4.83 -17.62 38.99
N MET A 132 -5.13 -18.73 38.31
CA MET A 132 -6.51 -19.16 37.96
C MET A 132 -6.49 -20.52 37.25
N LYS A 133 -7.31 -21.43 37.78
CA LYS A 133 -7.60 -22.78 37.27
C LYS A 133 -8.63 -22.71 36.14
N LEU A 134 -8.50 -23.61 35.17
CA LEU A 134 -9.64 -24.26 34.50
C LEU A 134 -9.21 -25.63 33.98
N ASP A 135 -9.96 -26.65 34.42
CA ASP A 135 -9.80 -28.08 34.12
C ASP A 135 -10.26 -28.39 32.67
N PHE A 136 -9.59 -29.32 31.99
CA PHE A 136 -10.26 -30.55 31.52
C PHE A 136 -9.28 -31.67 31.17
N SER A 137 -9.71 -32.88 31.52
CA SER A 137 -9.05 -34.18 31.44
C SER A 137 -8.87 -34.74 30.02
N SER A 138 -7.77 -35.49 29.80
CA SER A 138 -7.78 -36.90 29.28
C SER A 138 -6.42 -37.33 28.69
N SER A 139 -5.50 -37.86 29.49
CA SER A 139 -4.34 -38.61 28.93
C SER A 139 -3.67 -39.62 29.86
N GLN A 140 -4.29 -40.03 30.98
CA GLN A 140 -3.65 -40.95 31.92
C GLN A 140 -3.26 -42.31 31.32
N SER A 141 -3.82 -42.71 30.17
CA SER A 141 -3.45 -43.94 29.46
C SER A 141 -2.24 -43.79 28.52
N ALA A 142 -2.03 -42.60 27.93
CA ALA A 142 -0.88 -42.32 27.07
C ALA A 142 0.40 -42.14 27.90
N ASP A 143 0.28 -41.52 29.07
CA ASP A 143 1.38 -41.32 30.02
C ASP A 143 1.85 -42.66 30.62
N LEU A 144 0.94 -43.60 30.86
CA LEU A 144 1.26 -44.93 31.37
C LEU A 144 1.96 -45.79 30.31
N LEU A 145 1.53 -45.70 29.04
CA LEU A 145 2.19 -46.36 27.90
C LEU A 145 3.54 -45.71 27.58
N GLN A 146 3.67 -44.38 27.61
CA GLN A 146 4.96 -43.70 27.46
C GLN A 146 5.91 -44.03 28.61
N TRP A 147 5.43 -44.06 29.85
CA TRP A 147 6.24 -44.39 31.01
C TRP A 147 6.65 -45.87 31.03
N THR A 148 5.76 -46.80 30.71
CA THR A 148 6.14 -48.23 30.59
C THR A 148 7.05 -48.49 29.39
N THR A 149 6.85 -47.79 28.27
CA THR A 149 7.76 -47.87 27.11
C THR A 149 9.12 -47.27 27.45
N ALA A 150 9.16 -46.15 28.17
CA ALA A 150 10.40 -45.52 28.65
C ALA A 150 11.13 -46.39 29.69
N LYS A 151 10.40 -47.06 30.61
CA LYS A 151 10.98 -47.99 31.58
C LYS A 151 11.48 -49.28 30.93
N THR A 152 10.75 -49.80 29.94
CA THR A 152 11.16 -50.95 29.11
C THR A 152 12.38 -50.60 28.26
N MET A 153 12.45 -49.38 27.71
CA MET A 153 13.60 -48.88 26.95
C MET A 153 14.81 -48.54 27.85
N LYS A 154 14.59 -48.16 29.12
CA LYS A 154 15.64 -47.96 30.14
C LYS A 154 16.25 -49.28 30.59
N VAL A 155 15.46 -50.35 30.62
CA VAL A 155 15.93 -51.73 30.84
C VAL A 155 16.68 -52.24 29.61
N LEU A 156 16.19 -51.96 28.40
CA LEU A 156 16.88 -52.31 27.15
C LEU A 156 18.20 -51.56 26.97
N SER A 157 18.31 -50.28 27.36
CA SER A 157 19.56 -49.50 27.26
C SER A 157 20.66 -49.93 28.22
N ASN A 158 20.33 -50.67 29.30
CA ASN A 158 21.32 -51.28 30.18
C ASN A 158 21.79 -52.65 29.67
N THR A 159 21.20 -53.14 28.58
CA THR A 159 21.62 -54.36 27.90
C THR A 159 22.47 -53.93 26.71
N THR A 160 23.76 -54.24 26.72
CA THR A 160 24.65 -54.12 25.58
C THR A 160 24.00 -54.85 24.40
N LEU A 161 23.40 -54.10 23.46
CA LEU A 161 22.89 -54.72 22.24
C LEU A 161 24.11 -55.31 21.53
N THR A 162 24.13 -56.63 21.37
CA THR A 162 25.20 -57.30 20.60
C THR A 162 25.36 -56.63 19.24
N THR A 163 26.60 -56.54 18.73
CA THR A 163 26.96 -55.99 17.41
C THR A 163 25.97 -56.41 16.32
N LYS A 164 25.51 -57.66 16.37
CA LYS A 164 24.52 -58.25 15.45
C LYS A 164 23.14 -57.58 15.48
N ALA A 165 22.64 -57.15 16.64
CA ALA A 165 21.34 -56.50 16.79
C ALA A 165 21.37 -55.06 16.27
N VAL A 166 22.46 -54.32 16.52
CA VAL A 166 22.70 -52.98 15.95
C VAL A 166 22.73 -53.07 14.42
N LEU A 167 23.47 -54.03 13.89
CA LEU A 167 23.60 -54.27 12.46
C LEU A 167 22.28 -54.66 11.78
N HIS A 168 21.35 -55.31 12.51
CA HIS A 168 20.01 -55.63 12.01
C HIS A 168 19.08 -54.40 12.04
N ALA A 169 19.15 -53.57 13.10
CA ALA A 169 18.33 -52.37 13.23
C ALA A 169 18.66 -51.31 12.16
N VAL A 170 19.93 -51.13 11.82
CA VAL A 170 20.38 -50.21 10.76
C VAL A 170 19.98 -50.69 9.36
N SER A 171 19.61 -51.96 9.21
CA SER A 171 19.08 -52.53 7.96
C SER A 171 17.54 -52.43 7.88
N ASP A 172 16.86 -51.93 8.91
CA ASP A 172 15.39 -51.86 8.97
C ASP A 172 14.85 -50.54 8.38
N ARG A 173 13.99 -50.66 7.35
CA ARG A 173 13.32 -49.52 6.70
C ARG A 173 12.42 -48.73 7.64
N GLN A 174 11.78 -49.38 8.63
CA GLN A 174 10.92 -48.69 9.59
C GLN A 174 11.73 -47.84 10.57
N TRP A 175 12.91 -48.34 10.96
CA TRP A 175 13.85 -47.58 11.77
C TRP A 175 14.30 -46.31 11.04
N TRP A 176 14.69 -46.40 9.77
CA TRP A 176 15.04 -45.22 8.96
C TRP A 176 13.91 -44.22 8.82
N LYS A 177 12.69 -44.70 8.54
CA LYS A 177 11.50 -43.83 8.45
C LYS A 177 11.25 -43.07 9.75
N LYS A 178 11.47 -43.72 10.91
CA LYS A 178 11.34 -43.10 12.23
C LYS A 178 12.47 -42.11 12.51
N SER A 179 13.72 -42.47 12.26
CA SER A 179 14.88 -41.59 12.49
C SER A 179 14.85 -40.34 11.61
N ILE A 180 14.47 -40.46 10.34
CA ILE A 180 14.33 -39.32 9.41
C ILE A 180 13.11 -38.46 9.76
N ALA A 181 12.06 -39.02 10.36
CA ALA A 181 10.92 -38.22 10.81
C ALA A 181 11.30 -37.17 11.87
N TYR A 182 12.42 -37.34 12.59
CA TYR A 182 12.95 -36.32 13.52
C TYR A 182 13.62 -35.14 12.79
N LEU A 183 13.96 -35.28 11.50
CA LEU A 183 14.37 -34.17 10.65
C LEU A 183 13.16 -33.41 10.09
N ARG A 184 11.97 -34.02 10.07
CA ARG A 184 10.72 -33.33 9.71
C ARG A 184 10.16 -32.62 10.94
N PRO A 185 9.68 -31.37 10.81
CA PRO A 185 8.88 -30.75 11.86
C PRO A 185 7.64 -31.61 12.11
N LEU A 186 7.41 -32.01 13.36
CA LEU A 186 6.13 -32.59 13.77
C LEU A 186 5.02 -31.59 13.38
N HIS A 187 3.99 -32.10 12.70
CA HIS A 187 2.92 -31.33 12.06
C HIS A 187 2.44 -30.11 12.87
N GLY A 188 2.43 -28.93 12.23
CA GLY A 188 1.48 -27.85 12.57
C GLY A 188 1.93 -26.77 13.55
N GLN A 189 3.23 -26.49 13.71
CA GLN A 189 3.68 -25.27 14.40
C GLN A 189 4.42 -24.36 13.40
N GLU A 190 3.81 -23.21 13.14
CA GLU A 190 4.36 -22.15 12.28
C GLU A 190 5.80 -21.81 12.70
N PHE A 191 6.69 -21.72 11.71
CA PHE A 191 8.13 -21.47 11.82
C PHE A 191 8.42 -20.05 12.34
N GLY A 192 8.14 -19.80 13.62
CA GLY A 192 8.39 -18.52 14.29
C GLY A 192 9.50 -18.56 15.35
N ASP A 193 9.78 -19.71 15.98
CA ASP A 193 10.55 -19.68 17.24
C ASP A 193 11.65 -20.76 17.42
N VAL A 194 11.83 -21.72 16.51
CA VAL A 194 12.89 -22.76 16.64
C VAL A 194 14.16 -22.47 15.84
N LEU A 195 14.12 -21.49 14.92
CA LEU A 195 15.32 -20.95 14.24
C LEU A 195 16.18 -20.05 15.13
N LYS A 196 15.77 -19.77 16.38
CA LYS A 196 16.55 -18.92 17.29
C LYS A 196 17.82 -19.59 17.84
N ASN A 197 17.99 -20.91 17.66
CA ASN A 197 19.21 -21.60 18.13
C ASN A 197 20.30 -21.76 17.05
N THR A 198 20.06 -21.30 15.81
CA THR A 198 21.08 -21.16 14.75
C THR A 198 21.16 -19.72 14.27
N SER A 199 21.27 -18.77 15.20
CA SER A 199 21.70 -17.41 14.88
C SER A 199 23.21 -17.41 14.59
N GLY A 200 23.60 -18.03 13.47
CA GLY A 200 24.94 -17.91 12.91
C GLY A 200 25.13 -16.51 12.31
N ALA A 201 26.34 -15.96 12.40
CA ALA A 201 26.62 -14.57 12.01
C ALA A 201 26.41 -14.28 10.50
N ASN A 202 26.21 -15.30 9.65
CA ASN A 202 25.92 -15.18 8.21
C ASN A 202 24.56 -15.79 7.79
N ALA A 203 23.57 -15.83 8.69
CA ALA A 203 22.26 -16.42 8.40
C ALA A 203 21.49 -15.74 7.22
N THR A 204 21.81 -14.47 6.92
CA THR A 204 21.25 -13.73 5.75
C THR A 204 22.02 -13.99 4.46
N ILE A 205 23.11 -14.75 4.50
CA ILE A 205 23.94 -15.15 3.34
C ILE A 205 24.36 -13.92 2.53
N GLU A 206 24.87 -12.90 3.22
CA GLU A 206 25.38 -11.67 2.60
C GLU A 206 26.82 -11.83 2.09
N LYS A 207 27.58 -12.73 2.71
CA LYS A 207 28.94 -13.11 2.29
C LYS A 207 28.99 -14.58 1.89
N GLN A 208 29.89 -14.92 0.98
CA GLN A 208 30.11 -16.31 0.57
C GLN A 208 30.82 -17.07 1.70
N GLY A 209 30.11 -18.00 2.32
CA GLY A 209 30.69 -18.92 3.31
C GLY A 209 31.67 -19.89 2.64
N CYS A 210 32.86 -20.05 3.22
CA CYS A 210 33.82 -21.05 2.76
C CYS A 210 34.62 -21.66 3.92
N HIS A 211 35.07 -22.90 3.73
CA HIS A 211 36.00 -23.53 4.64
C HIS A 211 37.33 -22.74 4.72
N PRO A 212 37.93 -22.55 5.92
CA PRO A 212 39.16 -21.76 6.10
C PRO A 212 40.34 -22.14 5.20
N PHE A 213 40.40 -23.41 4.78
CA PHE A 213 41.38 -23.89 3.81
C PHE A 213 41.35 -23.12 2.47
N TYR A 214 40.19 -22.62 2.04
CA TYR A 214 40.00 -21.92 0.77
C TYR A 214 39.96 -20.40 0.88
N GLU A 215 40.29 -19.82 2.05
CA GLU A 215 40.21 -18.37 2.30
C GLU A 215 40.90 -17.53 1.22
N THR A 216 42.09 -17.97 0.76
CA THR A 216 42.89 -17.22 -0.23
C THR A 216 42.33 -17.24 -1.66
N LEU A 217 41.30 -18.06 -1.93
CA LEU A 217 40.74 -18.24 -3.28
C LEU A 217 39.47 -17.41 -3.53
N ILE A 218 38.86 -16.88 -2.47
CA ILE A 218 37.58 -16.17 -2.53
C ILE A 218 37.79 -14.75 -2.03
N ASP A 219 37.21 -13.77 -2.73
CA ASP A 219 37.29 -12.37 -2.31
C ASP A 219 36.32 -12.12 -1.13
N ASN A 220 36.87 -11.68 0.01
CA ASN A 220 36.11 -11.32 1.22
C ASN A 220 35.12 -12.41 1.70
N PRO A 221 35.58 -13.65 1.94
CA PRO A 221 34.70 -14.74 2.34
C PRO A 221 34.22 -14.58 3.78
N TYR A 222 33.15 -15.28 4.12
CA TYR A 222 32.78 -15.55 5.51
C TYR A 222 33.44 -16.86 5.96
N LEU A 223 34.09 -16.83 7.12
CA LEU A 223 34.83 -17.96 7.67
C LEU A 223 34.18 -18.41 8.98
N SER A 224 33.68 -19.64 9.00
CA SER A 224 33.21 -20.28 10.23
C SER A 224 34.38 -21.02 10.89
N TYR A 225 34.94 -20.43 11.95
CA TYR A 225 36.05 -21.02 12.72
C TYR A 225 35.59 -22.00 13.81
N HIS A 226 34.28 -22.23 13.93
CA HIS A 226 33.72 -23.19 14.87
C HIS A 226 33.68 -24.56 14.20
N ALA A 227 34.41 -25.55 14.76
CA ALA A 227 34.16 -26.95 14.43
C ALA A 227 32.75 -27.28 14.93
N PRO A 228 31.76 -27.50 14.04
CA PRO A 228 30.41 -27.78 14.50
C PRO A 228 30.44 -29.10 15.26
N LEU A 229 29.70 -29.17 16.36
CA LEU A 229 29.30 -30.44 16.94
C LEU A 229 28.61 -31.23 15.80
N GLU A 230 29.02 -32.49 15.52
CA GLU A 230 28.46 -33.29 14.43
C GLU A 230 26.92 -33.21 14.45
N SER A 231 26.33 -32.69 13.36
CA SER A 231 24.88 -32.47 13.32
C SER A 231 24.17 -33.83 13.24
N PHE A 232 22.93 -33.91 13.76
CA PHE A 232 22.17 -35.16 13.70
C PHE A 232 22.00 -35.67 12.26
N ALA A 233 21.86 -34.75 11.29
CA ALA A 233 21.79 -35.10 9.88
C ALA A 233 23.12 -35.68 9.36
N GLU A 234 24.27 -35.17 9.81
CA GLU A 234 25.59 -35.70 9.44
C GLU A 234 25.79 -37.11 10.00
N VAL A 235 25.43 -37.32 11.27
CA VAL A 235 25.45 -38.65 11.91
C VAL A 235 24.55 -39.63 11.16
N LEU A 236 23.35 -39.21 10.75
CA LEU A 236 22.44 -40.04 9.95
C LEU A 236 23.00 -40.36 8.57
N LEU A 237 23.61 -39.39 7.87
CA LEU A 237 24.22 -39.60 6.56
C LEU A 237 25.35 -40.62 6.65
N ARG A 238 26.25 -40.48 7.64
CA ARG A 238 27.35 -41.43 7.87
C ARG A 238 26.81 -42.83 8.19
N THR A 239 25.84 -42.92 9.10
CA THR A 239 25.19 -44.20 9.44
C THR A 239 24.58 -44.86 8.20
N GLY A 240 23.92 -44.07 7.34
CA GLY A 240 23.31 -44.55 6.10
C GLY A 240 24.34 -45.07 5.10
N LYS A 241 25.46 -44.36 4.91
CA LYS A 241 26.54 -44.80 4.01
C LYS A 241 27.27 -46.05 4.49
N PHE A 242 27.44 -46.21 5.80
CA PHE A 242 27.95 -47.48 6.35
C PHE A 242 26.96 -48.64 6.15
N ALA A 243 25.65 -48.38 6.27
CA ALA A 243 24.61 -49.37 5.99
C ALA A 243 24.60 -49.81 4.51
N GLU A 244 24.70 -48.86 3.59
CA GLU A 244 24.80 -49.12 2.14
C GLU A 244 26.03 -49.96 1.81
N THR A 245 27.20 -49.60 2.38
CA THR A 245 28.46 -50.33 2.16
C THR A 245 28.35 -51.78 2.61
N LYS A 246 27.69 -52.03 3.74
CA LYS A 246 27.47 -53.39 4.26
C LYS A 246 26.51 -54.21 3.40
N SER A 247 25.52 -53.57 2.79
CA SER A 247 24.57 -54.24 1.89
C SER A 247 25.08 -54.35 0.45
N GLU A 248 26.34 -53.97 0.18
CA GLU A 248 26.92 -53.90 -1.17
C GLU A 248 26.05 -53.07 -2.14
N GLY A 249 25.30 -52.09 -1.61
CA GLY A 249 24.39 -51.24 -2.37
C GLY A 249 22.99 -51.82 -2.63
N HIS A 250 22.65 -52.99 -2.08
CA HIS A 250 21.31 -53.58 -2.24
C HIS A 250 20.21 -52.81 -1.50
N ASP A 251 20.51 -52.26 -0.32
CA ASP A 251 19.58 -51.43 0.45
C ASP A 251 20.06 -49.97 0.45
N LEU A 252 19.44 -49.16 -0.42
CA LEU A 252 19.75 -47.73 -0.54
C LEU A 252 19.17 -46.94 0.63
N PHE A 253 20.00 -46.07 1.21
CA PHE A 253 19.59 -45.17 2.28
C PHE A 253 18.78 -43.99 1.69
N PRO A 254 17.58 -43.69 2.24
CA PRO A 254 16.75 -42.58 1.77
C PRO A 254 17.35 -41.23 2.17
N ALA A 255 18.35 -40.78 1.42
CA ALA A 255 19.19 -39.63 1.77
C ALA A 255 18.56 -38.26 1.53
N THR A 256 17.47 -38.15 0.76
CA THR A 256 16.93 -36.86 0.30
C THR A 256 16.72 -35.84 1.42
N GLU A 257 15.96 -36.19 2.47
CA GLU A 257 15.68 -35.26 3.58
C GLU A 257 16.94 -34.89 4.36
N VAL A 258 17.87 -35.84 4.49
CA VAL A 258 19.14 -35.66 5.20
C VAL A 258 20.05 -34.71 4.42
N LEU A 259 20.16 -34.89 3.10
CA LEU A 259 20.94 -34.04 2.20
C LEU A 259 20.34 -32.63 2.11
N LEU A 260 19.01 -32.49 2.07
CA LEU A 260 18.36 -31.18 2.07
C LEU A 260 18.60 -30.42 3.38
N GLN A 261 18.57 -31.12 4.52
CA GLN A 261 18.88 -30.53 5.82
C GLN A 261 20.35 -30.12 5.91
N LEU A 262 21.27 -30.99 5.51
CA LEU A 262 22.71 -30.70 5.49
C LEU A 262 23.07 -29.56 4.53
N ALA A 263 22.46 -29.52 3.34
CA ALA A 263 22.64 -28.41 2.41
C ALA A 263 22.18 -27.08 3.02
N SER A 264 21.06 -27.09 3.75
CA SER A 264 20.52 -25.91 4.42
C SER A 264 21.38 -25.44 5.60
N GLU A 265 21.92 -26.38 6.39
CA GLU A 265 22.83 -26.10 7.51
C GLU A 265 24.19 -25.59 7.02
N ALA A 266 24.72 -26.16 5.93
CA ALA A 266 26.02 -25.80 5.40
C ALA A 266 26.01 -24.47 4.62
N LEU A 267 24.88 -24.07 4.02
CA LEU A 267 24.86 -22.93 3.08
C LEU A 267 25.41 -21.60 3.63
N PRO A 268 25.11 -21.18 4.87
CA PRO A 268 25.66 -19.94 5.44
C PRO A 268 27.18 -19.99 5.69
N ASP A 269 27.72 -21.17 5.95
CA ASP A 269 29.10 -21.36 6.45
C ASP A 269 30.05 -21.90 5.38
N ASP A 270 29.59 -22.82 4.53
CA ASP A 270 30.32 -23.41 3.41
C ASP A 270 29.37 -23.67 2.22
N MET A 271 29.38 -22.73 1.28
CA MET A 271 28.54 -22.79 0.08
C MET A 271 28.93 -23.93 -0.86
N THR A 272 30.22 -24.32 -0.88
CA THR A 272 30.72 -25.39 -1.74
C THR A 272 30.25 -26.74 -1.23
N LEU A 273 30.32 -26.96 0.09
CA LEU A 273 29.79 -28.15 0.73
C LEU A 273 28.26 -28.24 0.57
N SER A 274 27.55 -27.12 0.74
CA SER A 274 26.11 -27.06 0.47
C SER A 274 25.78 -27.47 -0.97
N LEU A 275 26.49 -26.92 -1.96
CA LEU A 275 26.33 -27.30 -3.37
C LEU A 275 26.61 -28.80 -3.59
N ALA A 276 27.64 -29.35 -2.95
CA ALA A 276 27.96 -30.77 -3.06
C ALA A 276 26.82 -31.66 -2.54
N TYR A 277 26.18 -31.30 -1.41
CA TYR A 277 25.00 -32.01 -0.93
C TYR A 277 23.82 -31.91 -1.88
N LEU A 278 23.59 -30.75 -2.52
CA LEU A 278 22.55 -30.58 -3.53
C LEU A 278 22.82 -31.40 -4.78
N LEU A 279 24.07 -31.46 -5.25
CA LEU A 279 24.46 -32.28 -6.41
C LEU A 279 24.36 -33.79 -6.13
N ALA A 280 24.46 -34.20 -4.86
CA ALA A 280 24.30 -35.58 -4.42
C ALA A 280 22.83 -36.02 -4.26
N LEU A 281 21.85 -35.13 -4.50
CA LEU A 281 20.44 -35.47 -4.36
C LEU A 281 20.01 -36.54 -5.37
N PRO A 282 19.22 -37.55 -4.97
CA PRO A 282 18.71 -38.56 -5.89
C PRO A 282 17.79 -37.99 -6.98
N GLN A 283 17.12 -36.88 -6.68
CA GLN A 283 16.21 -36.17 -7.57
C GLN A 283 16.65 -34.71 -7.68
N VAL A 284 17.06 -34.30 -8.88
CA VAL A 284 17.68 -32.98 -9.12
C VAL A 284 16.73 -31.83 -8.75
N VAL A 285 15.43 -32.00 -9.00
CA VAL A 285 14.39 -31.00 -8.74
C VAL A 285 14.16 -30.75 -7.25
N ASP A 286 14.50 -31.70 -6.36
CA ASP A 286 14.29 -31.55 -4.92
C ASP A 286 15.14 -30.43 -4.31
N ALA A 287 16.22 -30.00 -4.97
CA ALA A 287 17.02 -28.85 -4.54
C ALA A 287 16.20 -27.57 -4.38
N ASN A 288 15.08 -27.41 -5.10
CA ASN A 288 14.17 -26.28 -4.95
C ASN A 288 13.65 -26.14 -3.51
N LYS A 289 13.39 -27.28 -2.83
CA LYS A 289 12.94 -27.32 -1.43
C LYS A 289 13.97 -26.74 -0.46
N CYS A 290 15.26 -26.79 -0.83
CA CYS A 290 16.33 -26.13 -0.07
C CYS A 290 16.26 -24.63 -0.34
N PHE A 291 16.36 -24.21 -1.61
CA PHE A 291 16.40 -22.79 -1.97
C PHE A 291 15.16 -21.98 -1.55
N GLU A 292 13.97 -22.58 -1.52
CA GLU A 292 12.74 -21.92 -1.04
C GLU A 292 12.74 -21.63 0.47
N LYS A 293 13.46 -22.43 1.27
CA LYS A 293 13.57 -22.24 2.72
C LYS A 293 14.59 -21.16 3.10
N GLN A 294 15.51 -20.84 2.19
CA GLN A 294 16.61 -19.92 2.46
C GLN A 294 16.17 -18.46 2.37
N SER A 295 16.89 -17.59 3.07
CA SER A 295 16.71 -16.15 2.91
C SER A 295 17.08 -15.73 1.48
N PRO A 296 16.25 -14.89 0.82
CA PRO A 296 16.53 -14.44 -0.53
C PRO A 296 17.69 -13.43 -0.49
N SER A 297 18.89 -13.89 -0.83
CA SER A 297 20.10 -13.09 -0.97
C SER A 297 20.63 -13.20 -2.39
N ALA A 298 21.47 -12.25 -2.82
CA ALA A 298 22.10 -12.34 -4.15
C ALA A 298 22.85 -13.66 -4.33
N LEU A 299 23.58 -14.10 -3.30
CA LEU A 299 24.36 -15.33 -3.33
C LEU A 299 23.49 -16.59 -3.39
N SER A 300 22.38 -16.65 -2.63
CA SER A 300 21.49 -17.82 -2.67
C SER A 300 20.78 -17.95 -4.03
N LEU A 301 20.36 -16.83 -4.62
CA LEU A 301 19.76 -16.79 -5.96
C LEU A 301 20.76 -17.11 -7.08
N GLN A 302 22.01 -16.62 -6.96
CA GLN A 302 23.10 -16.97 -7.88
C GLN A 302 23.46 -18.45 -7.79
N LEU A 303 23.54 -19.02 -6.58
CA LEU A 303 23.83 -20.44 -6.38
C LEU A 303 22.72 -21.33 -6.96
N ALA A 304 21.46 -20.96 -6.79
CA ALA A 304 20.33 -21.66 -7.40
C ALA A 304 20.44 -21.63 -8.94
N SER A 305 20.69 -20.44 -9.51
CA SER A 305 20.87 -20.26 -10.95
C SER A 305 22.06 -21.08 -11.49
N TYR A 306 23.16 -21.13 -10.74
CA TYR A 306 24.33 -21.96 -11.06
C TYR A 306 24.01 -23.45 -11.01
N TYR A 307 23.36 -23.93 -9.95
CA TYR A 307 22.95 -25.31 -9.78
C TYR A 307 22.08 -25.80 -10.95
N TYR A 308 21.03 -25.06 -11.29
CA TYR A 308 20.15 -25.44 -12.40
C TYR A 308 20.87 -25.35 -13.75
N SER A 309 21.74 -24.36 -13.96
CA SER A 309 22.55 -24.27 -15.18
C SER A 309 23.48 -25.47 -15.34
N LEU A 310 24.14 -25.88 -14.25
CA LEU A 310 25.01 -27.04 -14.23
C LEU A 310 24.25 -28.34 -14.51
N GLN A 311 23.09 -28.51 -13.89
CA GLN A 311 22.24 -29.68 -14.11
C GLN A 311 21.70 -29.74 -15.54
N ILE A 312 21.18 -28.62 -16.07
CA ILE A 312 20.75 -28.56 -17.48
C ILE A 312 21.89 -28.93 -18.41
N TYR A 313 23.08 -28.34 -18.23
CA TYR A 313 24.24 -28.67 -19.06
C TYR A 313 24.58 -30.16 -18.99
N ALA A 314 24.64 -30.73 -17.78
CA ALA A 314 24.98 -32.14 -17.57
C ALA A 314 23.96 -33.09 -18.23
N HIS A 315 22.67 -32.74 -18.30
CA HIS A 315 21.66 -33.54 -18.98
C HIS A 315 21.74 -33.41 -20.51
N LEU A 316 22.07 -32.21 -21.02
CA LEU A 316 22.17 -31.95 -22.47
C LEU A 316 23.45 -32.52 -23.09
N ALA A 317 24.53 -32.52 -22.34
CA ALA A 317 25.79 -33.13 -22.71
C ALA A 317 26.22 -34.06 -21.56
N PRO A 318 25.81 -35.35 -21.55
CA PRO A 318 26.18 -36.29 -20.49
C PRO A 318 27.70 -36.42 -20.35
N CYS A 319 28.25 -35.80 -19.31
CA CYS A 319 29.68 -35.54 -19.11
C CYS A 319 30.42 -36.67 -18.36
N PHE A 320 30.25 -37.96 -18.68
CA PHE A 320 30.94 -39.00 -17.93
C PHE A 320 31.46 -40.14 -18.81
N LYS A 321 32.68 -39.97 -19.32
CA LYS A 321 33.46 -41.09 -19.90
C LYS A 321 34.92 -41.21 -19.44
N ASP A 322 35.54 -40.21 -18.83
CA ASP A 322 36.75 -40.34 -17.97
C ASP A 322 37.26 -38.94 -17.55
N GLU A 323 37.77 -38.82 -16.32
CA GLU A 323 38.40 -37.63 -15.68
C GLU A 323 37.54 -36.36 -15.44
N CYS A 324 37.96 -35.53 -14.47
CA CYS A 324 37.26 -34.31 -14.02
C CYS A 324 36.87 -33.41 -15.20
N HIS A 325 35.58 -33.46 -15.57
CA HIS A 325 35.04 -32.79 -16.74
C HIS A 325 35.27 -31.26 -16.68
N PRO A 326 35.65 -30.59 -17.79
CA PRO A 326 35.90 -29.14 -17.83
C PRO A 326 34.74 -28.26 -17.32
N LEU A 327 33.51 -28.79 -17.33
CA LEU A 327 32.32 -28.13 -16.79
C LEU A 327 32.53 -27.61 -15.36
N TYR A 328 33.11 -28.43 -14.48
CA TYR A 328 33.32 -28.06 -13.08
C TYR A 328 34.49 -27.08 -12.86
N ARG A 329 35.24 -26.77 -13.94
CA ARG A 329 36.30 -25.76 -13.95
C ARG A 329 35.86 -24.46 -14.64
N ALA A 330 34.67 -24.44 -15.24
CA ALA A 330 34.15 -23.24 -15.88
C ALA A 330 33.76 -22.21 -14.83
N ASP A 331 33.90 -20.92 -15.18
CA ASP A 331 33.40 -19.85 -14.33
C ASP A 331 31.87 -19.96 -14.19
N PRO A 332 31.31 -19.91 -12.96
CA PRO A 332 29.88 -20.03 -12.74
C PRO A 332 29.04 -19.03 -13.56
N LYS A 333 29.53 -17.80 -13.74
CA LYS A 333 28.85 -16.75 -14.49
C LYS A 333 28.79 -17.09 -15.98
N ASP A 334 29.90 -17.57 -16.54
CA ASP A 334 29.98 -17.95 -17.96
C ASP A 334 29.05 -19.13 -18.24
N LEU A 335 28.97 -20.11 -17.34
CA LEU A 335 28.06 -21.23 -17.46
C LEU A 335 26.59 -20.79 -17.42
N ILE A 336 26.21 -19.97 -16.44
CA ILE A 336 24.84 -19.43 -16.33
C ILE A 336 24.46 -18.67 -17.60
N GLN A 337 25.35 -17.81 -18.10
CA GLN A 337 25.11 -17.03 -19.31
C GLN A 337 24.97 -17.92 -20.55
N MET A 338 25.86 -18.90 -20.71
CA MET A 338 25.82 -19.83 -21.83
C MET A 338 24.51 -20.62 -21.86
N VAL A 339 24.13 -21.24 -20.72
CA VAL A 339 22.91 -22.04 -20.62
C VAL A 339 21.67 -21.18 -20.79
N THR A 340 21.61 -20.01 -20.14
CA THR A 340 20.47 -19.07 -20.28
C THR A 340 20.31 -18.61 -21.73
N LYS A 341 21.41 -18.28 -22.43
CA LYS A 341 21.38 -17.91 -23.85
C LYS A 341 20.95 -19.07 -24.76
N HIS A 342 21.35 -20.31 -24.45
CA HIS A 342 20.94 -21.48 -25.21
C HIS A 342 19.45 -21.76 -25.05
N VAL A 343 18.94 -21.72 -23.82
CA VAL A 343 17.54 -21.96 -23.49
C VAL A 343 16.62 -20.88 -24.06
N THR A 344 17.05 -19.61 -24.08
CA THR A 344 16.25 -18.48 -24.61
C THR A 344 16.21 -18.42 -26.14
N ASN A 345 17.30 -18.78 -26.83
CA ASN A 345 17.36 -18.77 -28.30
C ASN A 345 16.74 -20.02 -28.94
N SER A 346 16.62 -21.10 -28.19
CA SER A 346 15.93 -22.29 -28.65
C SER A 346 14.42 -22.03 -28.60
N SER A 347 13.74 -22.07 -29.74
CA SER A 347 12.27 -22.14 -29.77
C SER A 347 11.79 -23.26 -28.84
N TYR A 348 10.57 -23.16 -28.28
CA TYR A 348 9.85 -24.12 -27.39
C TYR A 348 9.74 -25.59 -27.91
N ALA A 349 10.76 -26.11 -28.57
CA ALA A 349 10.82 -27.39 -29.23
C ALA A 349 11.22 -28.46 -28.20
N ASP A 350 10.27 -29.34 -27.90
CA ASP A 350 10.42 -30.72 -27.39
C ASP A 350 11.55 -30.97 -26.38
N TRP A 351 11.73 -30.11 -25.38
CA TRP A 351 12.57 -30.44 -24.24
C TRP A 351 11.97 -31.63 -23.49
N PRO A 352 12.77 -32.63 -23.08
CA PRO A 352 12.32 -33.65 -22.15
C PRO A 352 11.73 -33.01 -20.89
N GLU A 353 10.66 -33.59 -20.35
CA GLU A 353 9.90 -33.03 -19.21
C GLU A 353 10.81 -32.67 -18.02
N GLU A 354 11.79 -33.54 -17.75
CA GLU A 354 12.80 -33.34 -16.71
C GLU A 354 13.62 -32.05 -16.92
N ILE A 355 14.13 -31.81 -18.14
CA ILE A 355 14.89 -30.60 -18.48
C ILE A 355 13.98 -29.36 -18.50
N ALA A 356 12.74 -29.51 -18.97
CA ALA A 356 11.77 -28.41 -19.00
C ALA A 356 11.45 -27.87 -17.59
N ILE A 357 11.38 -28.74 -16.58
CA ILE A 357 11.21 -28.33 -15.18
C ILE A 357 12.44 -27.56 -14.69
N LEU A 358 13.66 -28.04 -14.98
CA LEU A 358 14.90 -27.34 -14.61
C LEU A 358 15.02 -25.97 -15.27
N ILE A 359 14.61 -25.85 -16.54
CA ILE A 359 14.56 -24.59 -17.28
C ILE A 359 13.61 -23.59 -16.58
N LYS A 360 12.43 -24.05 -16.16
CA LYS A 360 11.48 -23.20 -15.42
C LYS A 360 12.09 -22.70 -14.11
N HIS A 361 12.78 -23.56 -13.35
CA HIS A 361 13.46 -23.13 -12.12
C HIS A 361 14.61 -22.15 -12.40
N LEU A 362 15.42 -22.40 -13.44
CA LEU A 362 16.47 -21.46 -13.85
C LEU A 362 15.89 -20.08 -14.19
N GLN A 363 14.83 -20.03 -15.00
CA GLN A 363 14.14 -18.79 -15.35
C GLN A 363 13.57 -18.09 -14.11
N TYR A 364 12.95 -18.85 -13.20
CA TYR A 364 12.42 -18.33 -11.94
C TYR A 364 13.49 -17.67 -11.07
N TYR A 365 14.62 -18.34 -10.83
CA TYR A 365 15.69 -17.80 -9.99
C TYR A 365 16.44 -16.65 -10.66
N ASN A 366 16.63 -16.70 -11.99
CA ASN A 366 17.21 -15.58 -12.74
C ASN A 366 16.32 -14.33 -12.65
N GLU A 367 15.00 -14.45 -12.83
CA GLU A 367 14.09 -13.30 -12.68
C GLU A 367 14.13 -12.74 -11.25
N ARG A 368 14.12 -13.60 -10.23
CA ARG A 368 14.25 -13.14 -8.83
C ARG A 368 15.58 -12.45 -8.55
N LEU A 369 16.69 -12.94 -9.10
CA LEU A 369 17.99 -12.31 -8.96
C LEU A 369 18.02 -10.92 -9.60
N LEU A 370 17.42 -10.78 -10.77
CA LEU A 370 17.32 -9.50 -11.44
C LEU A 370 16.42 -8.53 -10.66
N ASP A 371 15.28 -8.99 -10.15
CA ASP A 371 14.38 -8.18 -9.32
C ASP A 371 15.07 -7.72 -8.03
N PHE A 372 15.83 -8.62 -7.40
CA PHE A 372 16.63 -8.31 -6.22
C PHE A 372 17.68 -7.23 -6.53
N THR A 373 18.40 -7.39 -7.65
CA THR A 373 19.42 -6.42 -8.09
C THR A 373 18.79 -5.06 -8.38
N GLN A 374 17.64 -5.03 -9.05
CA GLN A 374 16.92 -3.78 -9.32
C GLN A 374 16.45 -3.12 -8.03
N ALA A 375 15.87 -3.88 -7.10
CA ALA A 375 15.44 -3.35 -5.82
C ALA A 375 16.61 -2.80 -4.99
N GLN A 376 17.79 -3.40 -5.04
CA GLN A 376 19.01 -2.86 -4.40
C GLN A 376 19.45 -1.54 -5.05
N ILE A 377 19.40 -1.42 -6.38
CA ILE A 377 19.68 -0.16 -7.08
C ILE A 377 18.68 0.92 -6.63
N LEU A 378 17.38 0.60 -6.58
CA LEU A 378 16.33 1.52 -6.14
C LEU A 378 16.50 1.94 -4.67
N GLN A 379 16.92 1.02 -3.80
CA GLN A 379 17.26 1.33 -2.41
C GLN A 379 18.47 2.28 -2.34
N GLY A 380 19.50 2.05 -3.16
CA GLY A 380 20.66 2.93 -3.29
C GLY A 380 20.34 4.33 -3.82
N LEU A 381 19.26 4.50 -4.57
CA LEU A 381 18.73 5.80 -4.99
C LEU A 381 17.98 6.55 -3.86
N GLY A 382 17.92 5.99 -2.65
CA GLY A 382 17.31 6.63 -1.48
C GLY A 382 15.78 6.67 -1.51
N LYS A 383 15.12 5.83 -2.33
CA LYS A 383 13.66 5.84 -2.53
C LYS A 383 12.89 4.95 -1.55
N GLY A 384 13.55 4.41 -0.51
CA GLY A 384 12.88 3.69 0.58
C GLY A 384 12.20 2.37 0.16
N VAL A 385 12.77 1.67 -0.84
CA VAL A 385 12.21 0.41 -1.35
C VAL A 385 12.53 -0.76 -0.43
N ASP A 386 11.51 -1.53 -0.06
CA ASP A 386 11.67 -2.82 0.60
C ASP A 386 12.03 -3.87 -0.45
N VAL A 387 13.29 -4.33 -0.44
CA VAL A 387 13.84 -5.29 -1.41
C VAL A 387 13.08 -6.61 -1.38
N GLN A 388 12.76 -7.13 -0.19
CA GLN A 388 12.10 -8.43 -0.08
C GLN A 388 10.68 -8.36 -0.64
N ARG A 389 9.94 -7.32 -0.25
CA ARG A 389 8.57 -7.10 -0.74
C ARG A 389 8.56 -6.81 -2.24
N PHE A 390 9.52 -6.02 -2.74
CA PHE A 390 9.65 -5.76 -4.17
C PHE A 390 9.86 -7.06 -4.95
N THR A 391 10.64 -8.03 -4.49
CA THR A 391 10.81 -9.29 -5.26
C THR A 391 9.57 -10.18 -5.30
N ALA A 392 8.71 -10.15 -4.27
CA ALA A 392 7.64 -11.12 -4.07
C ALA A 392 6.22 -10.60 -4.39
N ASP A 393 5.95 -9.31 -4.21
CA ASP A 393 4.61 -8.72 -4.30
C ASP A 393 4.46 -7.89 -5.59
N GLY A 394 3.69 -8.42 -6.56
CA GLY A 394 3.46 -7.76 -7.85
C GLY A 394 2.68 -6.44 -7.74
N GLN A 395 1.79 -6.32 -6.75
CA GLN A 395 1.06 -5.07 -6.52
C GLN A 395 1.99 -4.02 -5.94
N TYR A 396 2.84 -4.39 -4.97
CA TYR A 396 3.85 -3.49 -4.43
C TYR A 396 4.89 -3.07 -5.49
N LYS A 397 5.30 -3.97 -6.41
CA LYS A 397 6.13 -3.60 -7.57
C LYS A 397 5.47 -2.49 -8.39
N ARG A 398 4.20 -2.69 -8.76
CA ARG A 398 3.42 -1.72 -9.54
C ARG A 398 3.30 -0.38 -8.83
N GLU A 399 2.91 -0.36 -7.56
CA GLU A 399 2.81 0.86 -6.75
C GLU A 399 4.16 1.57 -6.61
N THR A 400 5.25 0.82 -6.41
CA THR A 400 6.61 1.39 -6.34
C THR A 400 7.00 2.06 -7.66
N ILE A 401 6.70 1.43 -8.80
CA ILE A 401 6.98 1.99 -10.14
C ILE A 401 6.18 3.26 -10.38
N LEU A 402 4.89 3.28 -10.02
CA LEU A 402 4.06 4.48 -10.14
C LEU A 402 4.56 5.59 -9.21
N GLY A 403 4.95 5.28 -7.97
CA GLY A 403 5.54 6.24 -7.04
C GLY A 403 6.90 6.79 -7.53
N LEU A 404 7.71 5.98 -8.22
CA LEU A 404 8.95 6.47 -8.87
C LEU A 404 8.66 7.46 -10.01
N ALA A 405 7.49 7.35 -10.65
CA ALA A 405 7.07 8.27 -11.71
C ALA A 405 6.72 9.67 -11.15
N GLU A 406 6.44 9.80 -9.85
CA GLU A 406 6.17 11.07 -9.17
C GLU A 406 7.48 11.84 -8.88
N THR A 407 8.21 12.20 -9.94
CA THR A 407 9.52 12.84 -9.85
C THR A 407 9.74 13.90 -10.92
N LEU A 408 10.53 14.92 -10.58
CA LEU A 408 11.02 15.90 -11.55
C LEU A 408 12.35 15.49 -12.20
N GLU A 409 13.06 14.50 -11.62
CA GLU A 409 14.35 14.01 -12.11
C GLU A 409 14.18 13.13 -13.35
N GLU A 410 14.77 13.54 -14.47
CA GLU A 410 14.63 12.84 -15.76
C GLU A 410 15.18 11.41 -15.72
N ASN A 411 16.31 11.20 -15.06
CA ASN A 411 16.91 9.86 -14.90
C ASN A 411 15.99 8.90 -14.12
N VAL A 412 15.37 9.37 -13.04
CA VAL A 412 14.47 8.57 -12.20
C VAL A 412 13.19 8.26 -12.97
N TYR A 413 12.67 9.23 -13.71
CA TYR A 413 11.49 9.01 -14.57
C TYR A 413 11.76 7.96 -15.66
N ASN A 414 12.92 8.01 -16.31
CA ASN A 414 13.33 7.01 -17.30
C ASN A 414 13.50 5.61 -16.69
N ILE A 415 13.98 5.51 -15.45
CA ILE A 415 14.01 4.25 -14.69
C ILE A 415 12.59 3.73 -14.48
N ALA A 416 11.64 4.58 -14.06
CA ALA A 416 10.25 4.17 -13.89
C ALA A 416 9.64 3.63 -15.19
N LEU A 417 9.89 4.27 -16.33
CA LEU A 417 9.46 3.79 -17.65
C LEU A 417 10.08 2.43 -18.01
N SER A 418 11.38 2.26 -17.79
CA SER A 418 12.07 0.99 -18.05
C SER A 418 11.54 -0.15 -17.17
N LEU A 419 11.26 0.13 -15.89
CA LEU A 419 10.68 -0.85 -14.99
C LEU A 419 9.22 -1.17 -15.36
N ALA A 420 8.43 -0.17 -15.75
CA ALA A 420 7.06 -0.38 -16.19
C ALA A 420 7.00 -1.31 -17.41
N GLN A 421 7.85 -1.09 -18.41
CA GLN A 421 7.97 -1.97 -19.57
C GLN A 421 8.36 -3.39 -19.17
N ARG A 422 9.34 -3.53 -18.26
CA ARG A 422 9.81 -4.84 -17.79
C ARG A 422 8.73 -5.63 -17.05
N TYR A 423 8.01 -4.98 -16.14
CA TYR A 423 7.02 -5.62 -15.28
C TYR A 423 5.60 -5.57 -15.85
N ASN A 424 5.45 -5.21 -17.13
CA ASN A 424 4.16 -5.08 -17.82
C ASN A 424 3.17 -4.14 -17.10
N VAL A 425 3.67 -3.10 -16.42
CA VAL A 425 2.82 -2.01 -15.92
C VAL A 425 2.47 -1.13 -17.11
N PRO A 426 1.18 -0.84 -17.37
CA PRO A 426 0.79 -0.03 -18.52
C PRO A 426 1.45 1.35 -18.48
N ILE A 427 2.15 1.72 -19.55
CA ILE A 427 2.79 3.05 -19.70
C ILE A 427 1.77 4.17 -19.50
N TRP A 428 0.51 3.94 -19.90
CA TRP A 428 -0.59 4.86 -19.68
C TRP A 428 -0.72 5.26 -18.21
N GLU A 429 -0.60 4.31 -17.28
CA GLU A 429 -0.71 4.61 -15.85
C GLU A 429 0.48 5.40 -15.34
N VAL A 430 1.70 5.06 -15.77
CA VAL A 430 2.92 5.82 -15.43
C VAL A 430 2.79 7.27 -15.89
N HIS A 431 2.30 7.49 -17.11
CA HIS A 431 2.04 8.84 -17.64
C HIS A 431 0.93 9.56 -16.87
N MET A 432 -0.15 8.86 -16.50
CA MET A 432 -1.28 9.44 -15.79
C MET A 432 -0.88 9.83 -14.36
N THR A 433 -0.20 8.95 -13.63
CA THR A 433 0.36 9.23 -12.30
C THR A 433 1.36 10.39 -12.35
N HIS A 434 2.24 10.42 -13.36
CA HIS A 434 3.16 11.55 -13.51
C HIS A 434 2.40 12.86 -13.77
N LEU A 435 1.41 12.85 -14.65
CA LEU A 435 0.60 14.04 -14.93
C LEU A 435 -0.14 14.51 -13.67
N GLU A 436 -0.72 13.61 -12.89
CA GLU A 436 -1.36 13.94 -11.61
C GLU A 436 -0.37 14.62 -10.66
N PHE A 437 0.81 14.04 -10.46
CA PHE A 437 1.89 14.63 -9.65
C PHE A 437 2.29 16.03 -10.13
N LEU A 438 2.36 16.25 -11.46
CA LEU A 438 2.59 17.57 -12.00
C LEU A 438 1.49 18.54 -11.58
N PHE A 439 0.24 18.08 -11.49
CA PHE A 439 -0.88 18.91 -11.04
C PHE A 439 -0.91 19.19 -9.53
N SER A 440 -0.44 18.25 -8.70
CA SER A 440 -0.50 18.31 -7.23
C SER A 440 0.80 18.84 -6.59
N ASP A 441 1.80 17.98 -6.43
CA ASP A 441 2.89 18.14 -5.47
C ASP A 441 4.19 18.62 -6.12
N SER A 442 4.23 18.70 -7.45
CA SER A 442 5.43 19.12 -8.17
C SER A 442 5.88 20.56 -7.89
N GLY A 443 4.99 21.43 -7.41
CA GLY A 443 5.26 22.86 -7.18
C GLY A 443 5.58 23.67 -8.46
N LEU A 444 5.40 23.08 -9.64
CA LEU A 444 5.71 23.74 -10.91
C LEU A 444 4.62 24.73 -11.34
N SER A 445 5.04 25.76 -12.08
CA SER A 445 4.10 26.66 -12.76
C SER A 445 3.36 25.94 -13.91
N THR A 446 2.17 26.42 -14.28
CA THR A 446 1.39 25.83 -15.39
C THR A 446 2.18 25.76 -16.70
N ALA A 447 3.01 26.76 -17.00
CA ALA A 447 3.85 26.77 -18.20
C ALA A 447 4.93 25.66 -18.15
N ALA A 448 5.62 25.50 -17.02
CA ALA A 448 6.61 24.44 -16.86
C ALA A 448 5.99 23.04 -16.97
N ILE A 449 4.74 22.89 -16.55
CA ILE A 449 4.00 21.62 -16.63
C ILE A 449 3.56 21.33 -18.07
N GLU A 450 3.10 22.35 -18.79
CA GLU A 450 2.85 22.26 -20.23
C GLU A 450 4.10 21.82 -20.99
N ASP A 451 5.24 22.43 -20.71
CA ASP A 451 6.51 22.13 -21.38
C ASP A 451 6.98 20.71 -21.06
N ARG A 452 6.92 20.30 -19.78
CA ARG A 452 7.30 18.94 -19.36
C ARG A 452 6.38 17.87 -19.94
N ALA A 453 5.07 18.09 -19.93
CA ALA A 453 4.13 17.12 -20.49
C ALA A 453 4.32 16.94 -22.00
N LYS A 454 4.68 18.02 -22.71
CA LYS A 454 5.06 17.98 -24.13
C LYS A 454 6.40 17.27 -24.35
N SER A 455 7.43 17.60 -23.58
CA SER A 455 8.77 17.02 -23.74
C SER A 455 8.77 15.51 -23.52
N LEU A 456 7.98 15.03 -22.55
CA LEU A 456 7.81 13.60 -22.27
C LEU A 456 6.79 12.90 -23.18
N GLY A 457 6.11 13.64 -24.06
CA GLY A 457 5.12 13.06 -24.98
C GLY A 457 3.96 12.36 -24.28
N LEU A 458 3.56 12.80 -23.07
CA LEU A 458 2.60 12.08 -22.22
C LEU A 458 1.28 11.76 -22.96
N PHE A 459 0.82 12.73 -23.76
CA PHE A 459 -0.46 12.67 -24.48
C PHE A 459 -0.53 11.62 -25.59
N GLU A 460 0.60 11.14 -26.11
CA GLU A 460 0.61 10.09 -27.12
C GLU A 460 0.01 8.79 -26.58
N SER A 461 0.26 8.51 -25.30
CA SER A 461 -0.36 7.39 -24.59
C SER A 461 -1.72 7.77 -24.00
N LEU A 462 -1.85 8.92 -23.33
CA LEU A 462 -3.06 9.23 -22.56
C LEU A 462 -4.32 9.31 -23.42
N LYS A 463 -4.20 9.72 -24.69
CA LYS A 463 -5.31 9.79 -25.66
C LYS A 463 -5.87 8.43 -26.08
N THR A 464 -5.17 7.31 -25.81
CA THR A 464 -5.64 5.98 -26.24
C THR A 464 -6.81 5.47 -25.40
N VAL A 465 -7.02 6.02 -24.19
CA VAL A 465 -8.13 5.65 -23.30
C VAL A 465 -8.86 6.90 -22.76
N PRO A 466 -9.64 7.62 -23.61
CA PRO A 466 -10.26 8.90 -23.24
C PRO A 466 -11.18 8.87 -22.02
N LYS A 467 -11.92 7.77 -21.83
CA LYS A 467 -12.85 7.60 -20.70
C LYS A 467 -12.11 7.54 -19.36
N ALA A 468 -11.09 6.68 -19.27
CA ALA A 468 -10.29 6.54 -18.05
C ALA A 468 -9.54 7.84 -17.73
N PHE A 469 -9.03 8.52 -18.75
CA PHE A 469 -8.39 9.83 -18.60
C PHE A 469 -9.36 10.87 -18.02
N HIS A 470 -10.58 10.97 -18.56
CA HIS A 470 -11.60 11.89 -18.05
C HIS A 470 -12.01 11.59 -16.60
N GLU A 471 -12.26 10.32 -16.27
CA GLU A 471 -12.62 9.88 -14.91
C GLU A 471 -11.52 10.23 -13.91
N HIS A 472 -10.25 9.97 -14.25
CA HIS A 472 -9.10 10.27 -13.40
C HIS A 472 -8.89 11.78 -13.21
N MET A 473 -8.93 12.54 -14.32
CA MET A 473 -8.79 13.99 -14.29
C MET A 473 -9.88 14.66 -13.46
N THR A 474 -11.12 14.17 -13.53
CA THR A 474 -12.24 14.73 -12.76
C THR A 474 -12.16 14.36 -11.27
N THR A 475 -11.72 13.15 -10.96
CA THR A 475 -11.70 12.62 -9.58
C THR A 475 -10.50 13.13 -8.78
N TYR A 476 -9.32 13.14 -9.37
CA TYR A 476 -8.07 13.41 -8.66
C TYR A 476 -7.48 14.78 -9.01
N VAL A 477 -7.49 15.19 -10.28
CA VAL A 477 -6.81 16.44 -10.70
C VAL A 477 -7.67 17.68 -10.51
N TYR A 478 -8.93 17.66 -10.96
CA TYR A 478 -9.81 18.82 -10.92
C TYR A 478 -9.97 19.39 -9.50
N PRO A 479 -10.21 18.58 -8.43
CA PRO A 479 -10.41 19.11 -7.08
C PRO A 479 -9.22 19.93 -6.56
N ILE A 480 -8.00 19.53 -6.91
CA ILE A 480 -6.75 20.14 -6.44
C ILE A 480 -6.54 21.54 -7.04
N ILE A 481 -7.05 21.81 -8.25
CA ILE A 481 -6.86 23.10 -8.91
C ILE A 481 -7.64 24.21 -8.20
N GLU A 482 -6.99 25.30 -7.83
CA GLU A 482 -7.69 26.43 -7.23
C GLU A 482 -8.67 27.10 -8.21
N GLY A 483 -9.87 27.45 -7.73
CA GLY A 483 -10.91 28.04 -8.59
C GLY A 483 -10.56 29.41 -9.18
N LYS A 484 -9.58 30.12 -8.60
CA LYS A 484 -9.07 31.41 -9.10
C LYS A 484 -7.89 31.25 -10.06
N ASP A 485 -7.25 30.09 -10.11
CA ASP A 485 -6.15 29.85 -11.04
C ASP A 485 -6.69 29.55 -12.45
N HIS A 486 -7.03 30.62 -13.17
CA HIS A 486 -7.58 30.52 -14.52
C HIS A 486 -6.60 29.89 -15.50
N GLN A 487 -5.29 30.06 -15.28
CA GLN A 487 -4.29 29.50 -16.18
C GLN A 487 -4.25 27.98 -16.04
N ARG A 488 -4.26 27.48 -14.80
CA ARG A 488 -4.29 26.05 -14.51
C ARG A 488 -5.59 25.39 -14.97
N LEU A 489 -6.74 26.03 -14.70
CA LEU A 489 -8.04 25.58 -15.19
C LEU A 489 -8.10 25.58 -16.73
N LEU A 490 -7.56 26.61 -17.37
CA LEU A 490 -7.52 26.68 -18.84
C LEU A 490 -6.71 25.51 -19.41
N TYR A 491 -5.56 25.21 -18.81
CA TYR A 491 -4.75 24.07 -19.22
C TYR A 491 -5.51 22.76 -19.00
N TYR A 492 -6.11 22.54 -17.83
CA TYR A 492 -6.95 21.38 -17.52
C TYR A 492 -8.02 21.12 -18.59
N PHE A 493 -8.86 22.11 -18.92
CA PHE A 493 -9.90 21.93 -19.93
C PHE A 493 -9.33 21.75 -21.35
N THR A 494 -8.17 22.34 -21.64
CA THR A 494 -7.47 22.10 -22.90
C THR A 494 -6.96 20.66 -23.01
N LEU A 495 -6.53 20.04 -21.90
CA LEU A 495 -6.13 18.63 -21.87
C LEU A 495 -7.31 17.70 -22.13
N LEU A 496 -8.46 17.95 -21.50
CA LEU A 496 -9.68 17.17 -21.74
C LEU A 496 -10.13 17.28 -23.21
N GLU A 497 -10.05 18.47 -23.79
CA GLU A 497 -10.38 18.69 -25.21
C GLU A 497 -9.43 17.91 -26.13
N ASN A 498 -8.12 17.97 -25.88
CA ASN A 498 -7.10 17.30 -26.69
C ASN A 498 -7.18 15.76 -26.63
N CYS A 499 -7.66 15.21 -25.51
CA CYS A 499 -7.90 13.77 -25.35
C CYS A 499 -9.29 13.32 -25.87
N VAL A 500 -10.02 14.20 -26.56
CA VAL A 500 -11.35 13.94 -27.13
C VAL A 500 -12.36 13.47 -26.07
N CYS A 501 -12.28 14.05 -24.87
CA CYS A 501 -13.16 13.67 -23.76
C CYS A 501 -14.58 14.26 -23.87
N SER A 502 -14.89 14.98 -24.95
CA SER A 502 -16.15 15.72 -25.14
C SER A 502 -17.42 14.88 -25.00
N GLU A 503 -17.35 13.58 -25.27
CA GLU A 503 -18.49 12.66 -25.16
C GLU A 503 -18.79 12.22 -23.71
N PHE A 504 -17.82 12.38 -22.80
CA PHE A 504 -17.92 11.93 -21.40
C PHE A 504 -18.24 13.06 -20.42
N VAL A 505 -18.06 14.31 -20.84
CA VAL A 505 -18.43 15.50 -20.06
C VAL A 505 -19.96 15.64 -20.07
N LYS A 506 -20.58 15.39 -18.92
CA LYS A 506 -22.03 15.58 -18.72
C LYS A 506 -22.39 17.00 -18.28
N ASP A 507 -21.40 17.87 -18.13
CA ASP A 507 -21.59 19.24 -17.66
C ASP A 507 -22.51 20.02 -18.60
N THR A 508 -23.27 20.95 -18.02
CA THR A 508 -24.14 21.87 -18.77
C THR A 508 -23.35 22.74 -19.77
N ILE A 509 -22.04 22.90 -19.58
CA ILE A 509 -21.15 23.69 -20.42
C ILE A 509 -20.18 22.76 -21.17
N LYS A 510 -20.11 22.92 -22.50
CA LYS A 510 -19.14 22.19 -23.34
C LYS A 510 -17.69 22.63 -23.04
N LEU A 511 -16.72 21.71 -23.20
CA LEU A 511 -15.28 21.96 -23.01
C LEU A 511 -14.75 23.17 -23.80
N GLU A 512 -15.07 23.28 -25.10
CA GLU A 512 -14.71 24.47 -25.90
C GLU A 512 -15.21 25.78 -25.28
N THR A 513 -16.40 25.75 -24.66
CA THR A 513 -17.00 26.91 -24.02
C THR A 513 -16.24 27.26 -22.73
N HIS A 514 -15.84 26.26 -21.93
CA HIS A 514 -14.96 26.48 -20.77
C HIS A 514 -13.65 27.20 -21.18
N ILE A 515 -12.98 26.69 -22.21
CA ILE A 515 -11.73 27.27 -22.72
C ILE A 515 -11.93 28.73 -23.16
N ARG A 516 -13.01 29.01 -23.91
CA ARG A 516 -13.34 30.38 -24.37
C ARG A 516 -13.67 31.32 -23.21
N LEU A 517 -14.42 30.85 -22.21
CA LEU A 517 -14.76 31.65 -21.03
C LEU A 517 -13.52 31.98 -20.22
N LEU A 518 -12.69 30.99 -19.88
CA LEU A 518 -11.46 31.18 -19.10
C LEU A 518 -10.47 32.13 -19.80
N LYS A 519 -10.29 32.02 -21.12
CA LYS A 519 -9.45 32.97 -21.89
C LYS A 519 -9.95 34.41 -21.79
N LYS A 520 -11.26 34.63 -21.70
CA LYS A 520 -11.85 35.97 -21.57
C LYS A 520 -11.81 36.47 -20.12
N PHE A 521 -12.16 35.63 -19.15
CA PHE A 521 -12.17 35.99 -17.74
C PHE A 521 -10.77 36.24 -17.18
N LYS A 522 -9.74 35.53 -17.65
CA LYS A 522 -8.34 35.79 -17.27
C LYS A 522 -7.93 37.25 -17.49
N ALA A 523 -8.45 37.89 -18.54
CA ALA A 523 -8.13 39.29 -18.87
C ALA A 523 -9.07 40.31 -18.18
N VAL A 524 -10.33 39.95 -17.97
CA VAL A 524 -11.40 40.88 -17.59
C VAL A 524 -11.73 40.82 -16.08
N ALA A 525 -11.47 39.68 -15.45
CA ALA A 525 -11.83 39.38 -14.06
C ALA A 525 -10.88 38.31 -13.47
N PRO A 526 -9.57 38.60 -13.32
CA PRO A 526 -8.57 37.61 -12.91
C PRO A 526 -8.85 36.97 -11.55
N ASP A 527 -9.52 37.68 -10.64
CA ASP A 527 -9.84 37.19 -9.29
C ASP A 527 -11.10 36.31 -9.21
N LEU A 528 -11.73 36.00 -10.36
CA LEU A 528 -12.95 35.19 -10.42
C LEU A 528 -12.72 33.76 -9.98
N ASN A 529 -13.52 33.28 -9.03
CA ASN A 529 -13.56 31.85 -8.77
C ASN A 529 -14.42 31.18 -9.85
N TYR A 530 -13.76 30.66 -10.88
CA TYR A 530 -14.42 30.06 -12.03
C TYR A 530 -15.15 28.76 -11.67
N LYS A 531 -14.62 27.98 -10.72
CA LYS A 531 -15.30 26.76 -10.24
C LYS A 531 -16.68 27.07 -9.64
N LYS A 532 -16.77 28.12 -8.81
CA LYS A 532 -18.04 28.59 -8.24
C LYS A 532 -19.01 29.13 -9.30
N LEU A 533 -18.48 29.67 -10.40
CA LEU A 533 -19.30 30.18 -11.49
C LEU A 533 -20.01 29.05 -12.27
N THR A 534 -19.37 27.88 -12.37
CA THR A 534 -19.86 26.76 -13.18
C THR A 534 -20.41 25.61 -12.34
N GLU A 535 -20.67 25.82 -11.05
CA GLU A 535 -21.20 24.82 -10.14
C GLU A 535 -22.72 24.66 -10.34
N GLU A 536 -23.19 23.42 -10.55
CA GLU A 536 -24.57 23.14 -11.02
C GLU A 536 -25.68 23.65 -10.08
N ASN A 537 -25.39 23.75 -8.77
CA ASN A 537 -26.39 24.14 -7.75
C ASN A 537 -26.16 25.54 -7.18
N ALA A 538 -25.15 26.28 -7.65
CA ALA A 538 -24.83 27.61 -7.18
C ALA A 538 -25.43 28.68 -8.11
N ASP A 539 -25.78 29.86 -7.55
CA ASP A 539 -26.12 31.01 -8.39
C ASP A 539 -24.82 31.65 -8.92
N PRO A 540 -24.57 31.66 -10.23
CA PRO A 540 -23.34 32.24 -10.76
C PRO A 540 -23.25 33.75 -10.53
N LEU A 541 -24.36 34.43 -10.26
CA LEU A 541 -24.33 35.85 -9.87
C LEU A 541 -23.64 36.07 -8.52
N GLU A 542 -23.68 35.10 -7.60
CA GLU A 542 -22.96 35.19 -6.32
C GLU A 542 -21.44 35.12 -6.55
N ALA A 543 -20.98 34.31 -7.52
CA ALA A 543 -19.58 34.25 -7.90
C ALA A 543 -19.13 35.55 -8.61
N LEU A 544 -20.01 36.20 -9.36
CA LEU A 544 -19.73 37.44 -10.09
C LEU A 544 -19.79 38.70 -9.20
N ASP A 545 -20.72 38.79 -8.24
CA ASP A 545 -20.94 39.98 -7.37
C ASP A 545 -19.65 40.63 -6.85
N PRO A 546 -18.69 39.90 -6.24
CA PRO A 546 -17.50 40.54 -5.68
C PRO A 546 -16.64 41.25 -6.74
N ILE A 547 -16.67 40.80 -8.00
CA ILE A 547 -15.74 41.22 -9.05
C ILE A 547 -16.36 42.18 -10.05
N LEU A 548 -17.69 42.23 -10.13
CA LEU A 548 -18.39 43.17 -11.01
C LEU A 548 -18.02 44.63 -10.66
N THR A 549 -17.59 45.37 -11.67
CA THR A 549 -17.28 46.80 -11.61
C THR A 549 -17.81 47.51 -12.86
N SER A 550 -17.88 48.84 -12.80
CA SER A 550 -18.25 49.67 -13.95
C SER A 550 -17.33 49.50 -15.16
N GLN A 551 -16.08 49.06 -14.99
CA GLN A 551 -15.11 48.87 -16.08
C GLN A 551 -15.22 47.51 -16.76
N ASN A 552 -15.53 46.44 -16.02
CA ASN A 552 -15.56 45.07 -16.56
C ASN A 552 -16.96 44.57 -16.93
N ILE A 553 -18.03 45.31 -16.61
CA ILE A 553 -19.42 44.87 -16.84
C ILE A 553 -19.75 44.62 -18.32
N LEU A 554 -19.29 45.47 -19.23
CA LEU A 554 -19.59 45.32 -20.66
C LEU A 554 -19.03 44.01 -21.23
N PRO A 555 -17.74 43.67 -21.03
CA PRO A 555 -17.22 42.38 -21.47
C PRO A 555 -17.85 41.19 -20.71
N ILE A 556 -18.12 41.29 -19.40
CA ILE A 556 -18.74 40.18 -18.64
C ILE A 556 -20.19 39.93 -19.09
N SER A 557 -20.99 40.97 -19.29
CA SER A 557 -22.39 40.82 -19.74
C SER A 557 -22.52 40.14 -21.11
N LYS A 558 -21.54 40.31 -22.00
CA LYS A 558 -21.47 39.58 -23.29
C LYS A 558 -21.19 38.09 -23.13
N LEU A 559 -20.59 37.67 -22.01
CA LEU A 559 -20.31 36.27 -21.69
C LEU A 559 -21.48 35.60 -20.97
N ALA A 560 -22.40 36.36 -20.38
CA ALA A 560 -23.56 35.87 -19.63
C ALA A 560 -24.35 34.77 -20.38
N PRO A 561 -24.67 34.90 -21.69
CA PRO A 561 -25.43 33.88 -22.41
C PRO A 561 -24.72 32.52 -22.57
N LYS A 562 -23.48 32.38 -22.10
CA LYS A 562 -22.70 31.13 -22.13
C LYS A 562 -22.56 30.49 -20.75
N ILE A 563 -23.14 31.09 -19.72
CA ILE A 563 -23.03 30.65 -18.32
C ILE A 563 -24.42 30.13 -17.90
N PRO A 564 -24.53 28.89 -17.43
CA PRO A 564 -25.79 28.35 -16.92
C PRO A 564 -26.14 29.01 -15.58
N GLY A 565 -27.40 29.40 -15.41
CA GLY A 565 -27.94 29.92 -14.17
C GLY A 565 -28.64 28.85 -13.32
N LYS A 566 -29.11 29.24 -12.13
CA LYS A 566 -29.69 28.37 -11.10
C LYS A 566 -30.87 27.49 -11.56
N ASP A 567 -31.64 27.95 -12.54
CA ASP A 567 -32.81 27.23 -13.07
C ASP A 567 -32.48 26.39 -14.33
N GLY A 568 -31.20 26.14 -14.60
CA GLY A 568 -30.71 25.52 -15.83
C GLY A 568 -30.80 26.41 -17.08
N ARG A 569 -31.36 27.63 -16.94
CA ARG A 569 -31.43 28.65 -17.99
C ARG A 569 -30.14 29.45 -18.04
N LEU A 570 -29.71 29.86 -19.23
CA LEU A 570 -28.52 30.70 -19.41
C LEU A 570 -28.70 32.08 -18.77
N LEU A 571 -27.62 32.63 -18.23
CA LEU A 571 -27.59 33.96 -17.65
C LEU A 571 -27.87 35.02 -18.72
N SER A 572 -28.70 36.00 -18.37
CA SER A 572 -28.99 37.12 -19.26
C SER A 572 -28.01 38.27 -19.01
N PRO A 573 -27.68 39.08 -20.02
CA PRO A 573 -26.92 40.31 -19.81
C PRO A 573 -27.59 41.25 -18.79
N SER A 574 -28.93 41.30 -18.80
CA SER A 574 -29.74 42.12 -17.90
C SER A 574 -29.53 41.77 -16.43
N SER A 575 -29.51 40.49 -16.07
CA SER A 575 -29.32 40.07 -14.67
C SER A 575 -27.92 40.39 -14.14
N VAL A 576 -26.89 40.37 -14.99
CA VAL A 576 -25.53 40.81 -14.63
C VAL A 576 -25.49 42.33 -14.39
N TYR A 577 -26.14 43.13 -15.24
CA TYR A 577 -26.28 44.57 -15.02
C TYR A 577 -27.08 44.87 -13.75
N ALA A 578 -28.15 44.11 -13.47
CA ALA A 578 -28.95 44.23 -12.26
C ALA A 578 -28.13 43.93 -10.98
N ALA A 579 -27.29 42.89 -11.01
CA ALA A 579 -26.35 42.60 -9.93
C ALA A 579 -25.36 43.76 -9.72
N LEU A 580 -24.78 44.29 -10.81
CA LEU A 580 -23.88 45.45 -10.72
C LEU A 580 -24.58 46.66 -10.07
N ILE A 581 -25.74 47.09 -10.57
CA ILE A 581 -26.37 48.32 -10.04
C ILE A 581 -26.84 48.17 -8.59
N ARG A 582 -27.25 46.96 -8.16
CA ARG A 582 -27.50 46.67 -6.74
C ARG A 582 -26.25 46.89 -5.90
N LYS A 583 -25.10 46.37 -6.36
CA LYS A 583 -23.81 46.57 -5.69
C LYS A 583 -23.40 48.05 -5.69
N VAL A 584 -23.47 48.73 -6.83
CA VAL A 584 -23.11 50.15 -6.98
C VAL A 584 -23.93 51.02 -6.03
N PHE A 585 -25.26 50.80 -5.97
CA PHE A 585 -26.12 51.56 -5.08
C PHE A 585 -25.74 51.37 -3.61
N TRP A 586 -25.57 50.11 -3.16
CA TRP A 586 -25.41 49.81 -1.74
C TRP A 586 -23.98 49.86 -1.19
N LYS A 587 -22.99 49.53 -2.02
CA LYS A 587 -21.58 49.37 -1.65
C LYS A 587 -20.67 50.36 -2.39
N GLY A 588 -21.20 51.11 -3.36
CA GLY A 588 -20.40 51.95 -4.26
C GLY A 588 -19.68 51.15 -5.35
N ASP A 589 -18.86 51.85 -6.11
CA ASP A 589 -17.98 51.31 -7.15
C ASP A 589 -16.72 52.16 -7.18
N SER A 590 -15.55 51.53 -7.28
CA SER A 590 -14.25 52.20 -7.17
C SER A 590 -14.08 53.40 -8.12
N HIS A 591 -14.81 53.42 -9.25
CA HIS A 591 -14.73 54.49 -10.24
C HIS A 591 -15.94 55.42 -10.22
N LEU A 592 -17.15 54.89 -10.03
CA LEU A 592 -18.38 55.70 -10.07
C LEU A 592 -18.71 56.34 -8.73
N ILE A 593 -18.57 55.60 -7.62
CA ILE A 593 -18.99 56.00 -6.28
C ILE A 593 -17.92 55.54 -5.28
N LYS A 594 -16.90 56.39 -5.06
CA LYS A 594 -15.72 56.05 -4.26
C LYS A 594 -16.00 55.85 -2.77
N LYS A 595 -17.04 56.49 -2.24
CA LYS A 595 -17.46 56.39 -0.83
C LYS A 595 -18.85 55.77 -0.78
N VAL A 596 -19.08 54.82 0.12
CA VAL A 596 -20.40 54.25 0.37
C VAL A 596 -21.38 55.39 0.72
N PRO A 597 -22.54 55.48 0.05
CA PRO A 597 -23.54 56.51 0.35
C PRO A 597 -24.06 56.37 1.78
N GLU A 598 -24.21 57.48 2.49
CA GLU A 598 -24.70 57.51 3.87
C GLU A 598 -25.85 58.51 4.05
N THR A 599 -25.85 59.59 3.27
CA THR A 599 -26.83 60.67 3.39
C THR A 599 -27.90 60.65 2.28
N PRO A 600 -29.11 61.18 2.51
CA PRO A 600 -30.16 61.28 1.48
C PRO A 600 -29.71 61.81 0.09
N PRO A 601 -28.94 62.91 -0.02
CA PRO A 601 -28.46 63.38 -1.33
C PRO A 601 -27.47 62.41 -1.99
N GLU A 602 -26.62 61.72 -1.22
CA GLU A 602 -25.70 60.70 -1.76
C GLU A 602 -26.46 59.47 -2.27
N TRP A 603 -27.53 59.04 -1.58
CA TRP A 603 -28.39 57.96 -2.05
C TRP A 603 -29.12 58.31 -3.36
N LEU A 604 -29.63 59.53 -3.47
CA LEU A 604 -30.26 60.03 -4.70
C LEU A 604 -29.26 60.14 -5.85
N HIS A 605 -28.03 60.58 -5.57
CA HIS A 605 -26.95 60.59 -6.56
C HIS A 605 -26.60 59.17 -7.04
N SER A 606 -26.55 58.21 -6.12
CA SER A 606 -26.28 56.80 -6.41
C SER A 606 -27.37 56.18 -7.28
N TYR A 607 -28.64 56.52 -6.99
CA TYR A 607 -29.77 56.18 -7.84
C TYR A 607 -29.61 56.76 -9.26
N ASP A 608 -29.28 58.05 -9.39
CA ASP A 608 -29.12 58.71 -10.68
C ASP A 608 -27.99 58.08 -11.52
N ILE A 609 -26.95 57.54 -10.89
CA ILE A 609 -25.92 56.74 -11.56
C ILE A 609 -26.46 55.40 -12.01
N CYS A 610 -27.18 54.68 -11.15
CA CYS A 610 -27.77 53.37 -11.48
C CYS A 610 -28.81 53.47 -12.62
N ALA A 611 -29.63 54.53 -12.62
CA ALA A 611 -30.66 54.77 -13.62
C ALA A 611 -30.12 54.86 -15.05
N LYS A 612 -28.85 55.27 -15.24
CA LYS A 612 -28.19 55.30 -16.56
C LYS A 612 -28.06 53.91 -17.20
N TYR A 613 -28.16 52.84 -16.41
CA TYR A 613 -28.08 51.48 -16.90
C TYR A 613 -29.45 50.86 -17.23
N PHE A 614 -30.58 51.53 -16.96
CA PHE A 614 -31.91 50.96 -17.18
C PHE A 614 -32.18 50.53 -18.63
N ASP A 615 -31.59 51.21 -19.62
CA ASP A 615 -31.67 50.81 -21.04
C ASP A 615 -30.99 49.46 -21.34
N ARG A 616 -30.22 48.91 -20.40
CA ARG A 616 -29.56 47.59 -20.48
C ARG A 616 -30.29 46.50 -19.70
N LEU A 617 -31.36 46.83 -18.98
CA LEU A 617 -32.13 45.90 -18.17
C LEU A 617 -33.47 45.56 -18.82
N TYR A 618 -33.93 44.33 -18.58
CA TYR A 618 -35.28 43.91 -18.86
C TYR A 618 -36.27 44.48 -17.84
N PRO A 619 -37.54 44.69 -18.22
CA PRO A 619 -38.58 45.23 -17.35
C PRO A 619 -38.67 44.56 -15.96
N GLY A 620 -38.59 43.23 -15.89
CA GLY A 620 -38.62 42.50 -14.63
C GLY A 620 -37.41 42.76 -13.72
N ASP A 621 -36.20 42.91 -14.28
CA ASP A 621 -34.99 43.20 -13.51
C ASP A 621 -34.98 44.65 -12.98
N ILE A 622 -35.61 45.57 -13.71
CA ILE A 622 -35.84 46.96 -13.25
C ILE A 622 -36.76 46.96 -12.02
N ILE A 623 -37.86 46.21 -12.06
CA ILE A 623 -38.76 46.03 -10.91
C ILE A 623 -37.98 45.48 -9.72
N ASN A 624 -37.24 44.38 -9.90
CA ASN A 624 -36.48 43.75 -8.83
C ASN A 624 -35.45 44.70 -8.19
N PHE A 625 -34.75 45.49 -9.00
CA PHE A 625 -33.82 46.50 -8.49
C PHE A 625 -34.54 47.60 -7.71
N LEU A 626 -35.63 48.13 -8.24
CA LEU A 626 -36.38 49.21 -7.61
C LEU A 626 -37.02 48.75 -6.29
N ASP A 627 -37.58 47.55 -6.25
CA ASP A 627 -38.12 46.95 -5.02
C ASP A 627 -37.00 46.72 -3.98
N GLU A 628 -35.82 46.29 -4.41
CA GLU A 628 -34.67 46.10 -3.52
C GLU A 628 -34.22 47.41 -2.87
N ILE A 629 -34.28 48.55 -3.57
CA ILE A 629 -33.88 49.85 -3.02
C ILE A 629 -35.04 50.62 -2.34
N THR A 630 -36.28 50.14 -2.41
CA THR A 630 -37.46 50.80 -1.83
C THR A 630 -38.15 50.01 -0.72
N PHE A 631 -38.28 48.69 -0.87
CA PHE A 631 -39.07 47.82 0.02
C PHE A 631 -38.27 46.69 0.67
N SER A 632 -36.95 46.61 0.46
CA SER A 632 -36.11 45.68 1.22
C SER A 632 -35.93 46.14 2.67
N SER A 633 -35.59 45.20 3.56
CA SER A 633 -35.21 45.50 4.94
C SER A 633 -34.11 46.56 5.03
N LYS A 634 -33.13 46.49 4.12
CA LYS A 634 -32.02 47.43 4.05
C LYS A 634 -32.47 48.82 3.60
N ALA A 635 -33.42 48.90 2.68
CA ALA A 635 -34.02 50.15 2.25
C ALA A 635 -34.78 50.85 3.38
N VAL A 636 -35.66 50.11 4.08
CA VAL A 636 -36.46 50.68 5.18
C VAL A 636 -35.60 51.17 6.34
N THR A 637 -34.47 50.52 6.60
CA THR A 637 -33.57 50.89 7.71
C THR A 637 -32.59 52.02 7.38
N LYS A 638 -32.14 52.13 6.12
CA LYS A 638 -31.11 53.11 5.71
C LYS A 638 -31.65 54.34 4.99
N LEU A 639 -32.82 54.27 4.36
CA LEU A 639 -33.35 55.32 3.51
C LEU A 639 -34.58 55.98 4.14
N SER A 640 -34.66 57.32 4.06
CA SER A 640 -35.88 58.03 4.44
C SER A 640 -37.03 57.71 3.47
N VAL A 641 -38.27 57.85 3.95
CA VAL A 641 -39.47 57.71 3.10
C VAL A 641 -39.39 58.69 1.92
N ASP A 642 -39.01 59.94 2.17
CA ASP A 642 -38.88 60.96 1.11
C ASP A 642 -37.88 60.57 0.03
N SER A 643 -36.73 60.00 0.41
CA SER A 643 -35.73 59.54 -0.57
C SER A 643 -36.29 58.44 -1.47
N ARG A 644 -37.02 57.48 -0.88
CA ARG A 644 -37.65 56.37 -1.61
C ARG A 644 -38.79 56.83 -2.52
N VAL A 645 -39.59 57.79 -2.06
CA VAL A 645 -40.63 58.46 -2.87
C VAL A 645 -40.00 59.15 -4.08
N GLU A 646 -38.96 59.96 -3.87
CA GLU A 646 -38.30 60.70 -4.94
C GLU A 646 -37.61 59.77 -5.97
N MET A 647 -36.94 58.70 -5.51
CA MET A 647 -36.38 57.68 -6.43
C MET A 647 -37.48 57.01 -7.26
N THR A 648 -38.63 56.69 -6.65
CA THR A 648 -39.76 56.05 -7.34
C THR A 648 -40.39 57.00 -8.36
N LYS A 649 -40.59 58.29 -8.03
CA LYS A 649 -41.06 59.32 -8.97
C LYS A 649 -40.11 59.48 -10.16
N LYS A 650 -38.80 59.54 -9.91
CA LYS A 650 -37.77 59.58 -10.97
C LYS A 650 -37.81 58.32 -11.85
N ALA A 651 -38.03 57.15 -11.26
CA ALA A 651 -38.16 55.89 -11.99
C ALA A 651 -39.38 55.91 -12.91
N ILE A 652 -40.55 56.31 -12.40
CA ILE A 652 -41.78 56.44 -13.19
C ILE A 652 -41.57 57.40 -14.37
N LYS A 653 -40.95 58.56 -14.15
CA LYS A 653 -40.67 59.53 -15.22
C LYS A 653 -39.77 58.92 -16.31
N SER A 654 -38.74 58.19 -15.90
CA SER A 654 -37.82 57.52 -16.82
C SER A 654 -38.51 56.40 -17.61
N MET A 655 -39.34 55.60 -16.94
CA MET A 655 -40.08 54.50 -17.57
C MET A 655 -41.16 54.99 -18.53
N LYS A 656 -41.83 56.12 -18.25
CA LYS A 656 -42.78 56.75 -19.19
C LYS A 656 -42.10 57.11 -20.51
N HIS A 657 -40.95 57.78 -20.44
CA HIS A 657 -40.17 58.13 -21.62
C HIS A 657 -39.69 56.88 -22.39
N SER A 658 -39.28 55.82 -21.68
CA SER A 658 -38.87 54.56 -22.31
C SER A 658 -40.05 53.80 -22.96
N ALA A 659 -41.24 53.81 -22.35
CA ALA A 659 -42.46 53.23 -22.90
C ALA A 659 -42.89 53.96 -24.19
N GLU A 660 -42.86 55.30 -24.19
CA GLU A 660 -43.15 56.13 -25.37
C GLU A 660 -42.15 55.88 -26.52
N LYS A 661 -40.86 55.70 -26.19
CA LYS A 661 -39.81 55.37 -27.17
C LYS A 661 -39.97 53.97 -27.76
N ALA A 662 -40.40 52.99 -26.94
CA ALA A 662 -40.67 51.63 -27.39
C ALA A 662 -41.92 51.56 -28.29
N GLY A 663 -42.99 52.28 -27.94
CA GLY A 663 -44.21 52.37 -28.75
C GLY A 663 -43.99 52.98 -30.14
N LYS A 664 -43.05 53.94 -30.29
CA LYS A 664 -42.68 54.51 -31.59
C LYS A 664 -41.96 53.51 -32.51
N ARG A 665 -41.12 52.62 -31.96
CA ARG A 665 -40.38 51.60 -32.73
C ARG A 665 -41.26 50.44 -33.19
N ALA A 666 -42.30 50.08 -32.43
CA ALA A 666 -43.24 49.03 -32.82
C ALA A 666 -44.17 49.43 -34.00
N SER A 667 -44.21 50.71 -34.37
CA SER A 667 -45.00 51.19 -35.52
C SER A 667 -44.31 51.03 -36.88
N GLU A 668 -43.04 50.62 -36.92
CA GLU A 668 -42.31 50.28 -38.14
C GLU A 668 -41.79 48.83 -38.07
N GLY A 669 -42.62 47.88 -38.56
CA GLY A 669 -42.22 46.55 -39.04
C GLY A 669 -41.60 45.56 -38.04
N ASP A 670 -42.41 44.67 -37.47
CA ASP A 670 -42.43 43.22 -37.79
C ASP A 670 -43.23 42.48 -36.71
N LEU A 671 -44.36 41.93 -37.13
CA LEU A 671 -45.21 41.04 -36.34
C LEU A 671 -44.74 39.61 -36.57
N THR A 672 -43.91 39.06 -35.69
CA THR A 672 -43.82 37.60 -35.54
C THR A 672 -43.67 37.17 -34.08
N GLU A 673 -44.68 36.40 -33.67
CA GLU A 673 -44.62 35.30 -32.70
C GLU A 673 -44.44 35.64 -31.21
N ALA A 674 -45.49 36.20 -30.64
CA ALA A 674 -45.81 36.08 -29.23
C ALA A 674 -46.55 34.76 -28.97
N ALA A 675 -45.89 33.79 -28.33
CA ALA A 675 -46.58 32.72 -27.61
C ALA A 675 -45.76 32.14 -26.44
N VAL A 676 -46.47 31.96 -25.32
CA VAL A 676 -46.26 31.03 -24.19
C VAL A 676 -45.78 31.56 -22.83
N HIS A 677 -45.17 32.74 -22.69
CA HIS A 677 -44.98 33.35 -21.35
C HIS A 677 -45.28 34.85 -21.37
N ARG A 678 -46.14 35.33 -20.44
CA ARG A 678 -46.37 36.77 -20.22
C ARG A 678 -45.04 37.43 -19.92
N GLN A 679 -44.38 38.00 -20.92
CA GLN A 679 -43.22 38.85 -20.72
C GLN A 679 -43.71 40.15 -20.08
N ILE A 680 -43.10 40.55 -18.97
CA ILE A 680 -43.38 41.80 -18.28
C ILE A 680 -43.05 42.94 -19.24
N THR A 681 -44.03 43.80 -19.52
CA THR A 681 -43.90 44.96 -20.41
C THR A 681 -43.51 46.22 -19.62
N TYR A 682 -43.10 47.29 -20.33
CA TYR A 682 -42.85 48.58 -19.67
C TYR A 682 -44.12 49.19 -19.04
N GLU A 683 -45.29 48.85 -19.57
CA GLU A 683 -46.58 49.26 -18.97
C GLU A 683 -46.80 48.55 -17.63
N ASP A 684 -46.47 47.26 -17.54
CA ASP A 684 -46.53 46.51 -16.28
C ASP A 684 -45.56 47.08 -15.23
N VAL A 685 -44.36 47.52 -15.64
CA VAL A 685 -43.41 48.23 -14.76
C VAL A 685 -44.00 49.54 -14.27
N LEU A 686 -44.62 50.33 -15.15
CA LEU A 686 -45.26 51.58 -14.77
C LEU A 686 -46.39 51.37 -13.76
N ASN A 687 -47.25 50.37 -13.98
CA ASN A 687 -48.32 50.01 -13.04
C ASN A 687 -47.74 49.57 -11.69
N HIS A 688 -46.71 48.72 -11.69
CA HIS A 688 -46.01 48.28 -10.49
C HIS A 688 -45.42 49.45 -9.71
N LEU A 689 -44.78 50.41 -10.39
CA LEU A 689 -44.17 51.58 -9.77
C LEU A 689 -45.21 52.61 -9.28
N GLN A 690 -46.33 52.77 -9.98
CA GLN A 690 -47.43 53.62 -9.52
C GLN A 690 -48.06 53.08 -8.24
N GLN A 691 -48.28 51.77 -8.16
CA GLN A 691 -48.72 51.12 -6.92
C GLN A 691 -47.68 51.29 -5.79
N SER A 692 -46.41 51.13 -6.13
CA SER A 692 -45.29 51.34 -5.20
C SER A 692 -45.24 52.77 -4.65
N LEU A 693 -45.42 53.77 -5.52
CA LEU A 693 -45.48 55.18 -5.13
C LEU A 693 -46.68 55.46 -4.23
N ALA A 694 -47.87 55.00 -4.63
CA ALA A 694 -49.08 55.16 -3.84
C ALA A 694 -48.91 54.55 -2.44
N HIS A 695 -48.28 53.37 -2.32
CA HIS A 695 -47.99 52.76 -1.03
C HIS A 695 -46.98 53.58 -0.20
N LEU A 696 -45.90 54.09 -0.81
CA LEU A 696 -44.95 54.95 -0.10
C LEU A 696 -45.62 56.23 0.44
N GLU A 697 -46.59 56.78 -0.28
CA GLU A 697 -47.36 57.96 0.16
C GLU A 697 -48.23 57.65 1.38
N THR A 698 -48.76 56.43 1.53
CA THR A 698 -49.52 56.03 2.72
C THR A 698 -48.66 55.91 3.98
N LEU A 699 -47.33 55.84 3.86
CA LEU A 699 -46.43 55.84 5.03
C LEU A 699 -46.47 57.17 5.79
N SER A 700 -47.00 58.24 5.18
CA SER A 700 -47.26 59.52 5.85
C SER A 700 -48.62 59.57 6.57
N ASN A 701 -49.46 58.53 6.40
CA ASN A 701 -50.75 58.44 7.09
C ASN A 701 -50.55 58.44 8.62
N SER A 702 -51.45 59.11 9.34
CA SER A 702 -51.38 59.25 10.79
C SER A 702 -51.38 57.90 11.53
N PHE A 703 -52.11 56.90 11.02
CA PHE A 703 -52.14 55.56 11.59
C PHE A 703 -50.81 54.80 11.41
N ILE A 704 -50.21 54.87 10.22
CA ILE A 704 -48.92 54.21 9.95
C ILE A 704 -47.79 54.92 10.72
N SER A 705 -47.85 56.24 10.81
CA SER A 705 -46.93 57.03 11.64
C SER A 705 -47.03 56.62 13.11
N TYR A 706 -48.25 56.46 13.63
CA TYR A 706 -48.49 55.95 14.99
C TYR A 706 -47.86 54.56 15.21
N LEU A 707 -48.02 53.63 14.27
CA LEU A 707 -47.39 52.31 14.36
C LEU A 707 -45.86 52.41 14.42
N LYS A 708 -45.25 53.24 13.56
CA LYS A 708 -43.79 53.40 13.47
C LYS A 708 -43.15 54.11 14.67
N THR A 709 -43.85 55.06 15.29
CA THR A 709 -43.32 55.87 16.41
C THR A 709 -43.77 55.39 17.79
N SER A 710 -44.54 54.30 17.87
CA SER A 710 -45.03 53.75 19.14
C SER A 710 -43.91 53.22 20.03
N ASP A 711 -44.05 53.36 21.35
CA ASP A 711 -43.14 52.75 22.33
C ASP A 711 -43.25 51.21 22.37
N GLN A 712 -44.38 50.67 21.92
CA GLN A 712 -44.61 49.22 21.87
C GLN A 712 -43.86 48.60 20.69
N LYS A 713 -42.94 47.67 20.98
CA LYS A 713 -42.18 46.95 19.96
C LYS A 713 -43.08 46.28 18.91
N ILE A 714 -44.16 45.63 19.35
CA ILE A 714 -45.07 44.92 18.45
C ILE A 714 -45.76 45.84 17.44
N LEU A 715 -46.10 47.08 17.85
CA LEU A 715 -46.70 48.07 16.96
C LEU A 715 -45.69 48.62 15.95
N ARG A 716 -44.43 48.81 16.37
CA ARG A 716 -43.33 49.15 15.45
C ARG A 716 -43.05 48.04 14.45
N ASP A 717 -43.12 46.79 14.88
CA ASP A 717 -42.96 45.64 13.99
C ASP A 717 -44.06 45.63 12.93
N TYR A 718 -45.33 45.92 13.27
CA TYR A 718 -46.38 46.10 12.25
C TYR A 718 -46.11 47.29 11.32
N GLY A 719 -45.65 48.43 11.85
CA GLY A 719 -45.26 49.57 11.03
C GLY A 719 -44.16 49.23 10.03
N TYR A 720 -43.19 48.41 10.44
CA TYR A 720 -42.11 47.90 9.59
C TYR A 720 -42.62 46.87 8.56
N GLN A 721 -43.45 45.91 8.97
CA GLN A 721 -44.04 44.91 8.06
C GLN A 721 -44.91 45.56 6.99
N TYR A 722 -45.66 46.61 7.36
CA TYR A 722 -46.45 47.38 6.40
C TYR A 722 -45.55 48.08 5.40
N ASP A 723 -44.45 48.72 5.85
CA ASP A 723 -43.50 49.44 4.98
C ASP A 723 -42.88 48.53 3.91
N ILE A 724 -42.46 47.31 4.27
CA ILE A 724 -41.92 46.33 3.31
C ILE A 724 -43.01 45.64 2.46
N SER A 725 -44.29 45.83 2.79
CA SER A 725 -45.38 45.08 2.15
C SER A 725 -45.70 45.55 0.74
N ARG A 726 -45.42 46.83 0.41
CA ARG A 726 -45.84 47.47 -0.85
C ARG A 726 -47.36 47.42 -1.08
N SER A 727 -48.15 47.21 -0.02
CA SER A 727 -49.58 46.88 -0.10
C SER A 727 -49.89 45.66 -0.97
N GLU A 728 -48.98 44.68 -1.05
CA GLU A 728 -49.25 43.42 -1.72
C GLU A 728 -50.27 42.59 -0.94
N LYS A 729 -51.35 42.18 -1.59
CA LYS A 729 -52.45 41.42 -0.98
C LYS A 729 -52.00 40.28 -0.07
N LYS A 730 -51.04 39.45 -0.51
CA LYS A 730 -50.53 38.34 0.31
C LYS A 730 -49.80 38.82 1.57
N ARG A 731 -48.94 39.83 1.45
CA ARG A 731 -48.15 40.36 2.58
C ARG A 731 -49.05 41.09 3.58
N ILE A 732 -49.98 41.90 3.09
CA ILE A 732 -50.98 42.58 3.93
C ILE A 732 -51.87 41.56 4.64
N HIS A 733 -52.38 40.56 3.91
CA HIS A 733 -53.20 39.49 4.50
C HIS A 733 -52.46 38.78 5.64
N GLU A 734 -51.21 38.37 5.41
CA GLU A 734 -50.38 37.74 6.44
C GLU A 734 -50.23 38.65 7.66
N GLN A 735 -49.91 39.92 7.43
CA GLN A 735 -49.74 40.89 8.50
C GLN A 735 -51.02 41.10 9.33
N VAL A 736 -52.18 41.28 8.70
CA VAL A 736 -53.44 41.49 9.44
C VAL A 736 -53.89 40.23 10.18
N VAL A 737 -53.59 39.03 9.65
CA VAL A 737 -53.82 37.77 10.36
C VAL A 737 -52.91 37.69 11.58
N THR A 738 -51.62 38.05 11.47
CA THR A 738 -50.70 38.14 12.62
C THR A 738 -51.23 39.12 13.66
N MET A 739 -51.65 40.33 13.27
CA MET A 739 -52.26 41.30 14.19
C MET A 739 -53.49 40.72 14.91
N CYS A 740 -54.33 39.94 14.22
CA CYS A 740 -55.49 39.29 14.81
C CYS A 740 -55.11 38.21 15.82
N LEU A 741 -54.08 37.39 15.51
CA LEU A 741 -53.57 36.35 16.40
C LEU A 741 -52.89 36.93 17.64
N ASP A 742 -52.23 38.08 17.49
CA ASP A 742 -51.59 38.83 18.57
C ASP A 742 -52.60 39.65 19.40
N GLY A 743 -53.90 39.45 19.18
CA GLY A 743 -54.98 40.04 19.98
C GLY A 743 -55.21 41.53 19.75
N GLN A 744 -54.79 42.07 18.61
CA GLN A 744 -54.99 43.49 18.31
C GLN A 744 -56.47 43.80 18.04
N PRO A 745 -56.95 45.00 18.41
CA PRO A 745 -58.31 45.44 18.13
C PRO A 745 -58.70 45.33 16.64
N LEU A 746 -59.91 44.84 16.35
CA LEU A 746 -60.43 44.71 14.98
C LEU A 746 -60.50 46.05 14.24
N ASN A 747 -60.64 47.17 14.95
CA ASN A 747 -60.59 48.50 14.34
C ASN A 747 -59.20 48.82 13.78
N MET A 748 -58.10 48.36 14.41
CA MET A 748 -56.74 48.56 13.91
C MET A 748 -56.50 47.74 12.65
N ILE A 749 -57.02 46.50 12.61
CA ILE A 749 -56.99 45.65 11.41
C ILE A 749 -57.76 46.32 10.27
N LYS A 750 -58.99 46.81 10.55
CA LYS A 750 -59.78 47.54 9.57
C LYS A 750 -59.05 48.79 9.08
N THR A 751 -58.46 49.57 9.98
CA THR A 751 -57.72 50.79 9.63
C THR A 751 -56.50 50.47 8.76
N LEU A 752 -55.78 49.37 9.02
CA LEU A 752 -54.67 48.96 8.17
C LEU A 752 -55.13 48.55 6.76
N LEU A 753 -56.25 47.84 6.66
CA LEU A 753 -56.86 47.46 5.36
C LEU A 753 -57.34 48.70 4.59
N ASP A 754 -57.96 49.66 5.28
CA ASP A 754 -58.44 50.92 4.67
C ASP A 754 -57.27 51.82 4.20
N VAL A 755 -56.11 51.74 4.84
CA VAL A 755 -54.90 52.49 4.47
C VAL A 755 -54.09 51.80 3.37
N ALA A 756 -54.22 50.48 3.18
CA ALA A 756 -53.51 49.77 2.13
C ALA A 756 -54.00 50.15 0.72
N VAL A 757 -53.07 50.19 -0.24
CA VAL A 757 -53.37 50.62 -1.61
C VAL A 757 -53.93 49.47 -2.44
N GLY A 758 -55.04 49.74 -3.12
CA GLY A 758 -55.69 48.83 -4.07
C GLY A 758 -56.84 48.02 -3.44
N ASP A 759 -57.67 47.41 -4.29
CA ASP A 759 -58.73 46.51 -3.82
C ASP A 759 -58.11 45.16 -3.41
N LEU A 760 -57.92 44.99 -2.11
CA LEU A 760 -57.38 43.76 -1.54
C LEU A 760 -58.42 42.64 -1.54
N GLY A 761 -59.72 42.94 -1.62
CA GLY A 761 -60.80 41.97 -1.43
C GLY A 761 -60.68 41.22 -0.10
N LEU A 762 -60.28 41.91 0.96
CA LEU A 762 -60.11 41.38 2.31
C LEU A 762 -61.01 42.16 3.27
N SER A 763 -61.80 41.46 4.07
CA SER A 763 -62.57 42.04 5.16
C SER A 763 -62.05 41.58 6.53
N PRO A 764 -62.31 42.33 7.61
CA PRO A 764 -61.96 41.87 8.96
C PRO A 764 -62.55 40.49 9.31
N ARG A 765 -63.69 40.11 8.71
CA ARG A 765 -64.28 38.77 8.89
C ARG A 765 -63.38 37.68 8.30
N ASP A 766 -62.87 37.88 7.09
CA ASP A 766 -62.00 36.91 6.40
C ASP A 766 -60.68 36.71 7.17
N VAL A 767 -60.16 37.80 7.76
CA VAL A 767 -58.96 37.78 8.60
C VAL A 767 -59.20 36.95 9.87
N VAL A 768 -60.31 37.18 10.58
CA VAL A 768 -60.67 36.43 11.79
C VAL A 768 -60.90 34.95 11.47
N GLU A 769 -61.57 34.65 10.36
CA GLU A 769 -61.78 33.26 9.92
C GLU A 769 -60.45 32.56 9.66
N THR A 770 -59.53 33.21 8.94
CA THR A 770 -58.18 32.67 8.69
C THR A 770 -57.39 32.49 9.99
N ALA A 771 -57.44 33.46 10.91
CA ALA A 771 -56.79 33.37 12.21
C ALA A 771 -57.35 32.20 13.04
N LEU A 772 -58.68 32.02 13.08
CA LEU A 772 -59.32 30.88 13.76
C LEU A 772 -58.88 29.54 13.17
N ILE A 773 -58.81 29.43 11.83
CA ILE A 773 -58.31 28.22 11.17
C ILE A 773 -56.88 27.91 11.61
N ARG A 774 -55.99 28.91 11.68
CA ARG A 774 -54.60 28.73 12.15
C ARG A 774 -54.52 28.32 13.62
N VAL A 775 -55.33 28.93 14.50
CA VAL A 775 -55.40 28.55 15.92
C VAL A 775 -55.91 27.11 16.08
N ILE A 776 -56.97 26.73 15.37
CA ILE A 776 -57.50 25.36 15.40
C ILE A 776 -56.44 24.36 14.89
N ALA A 777 -55.72 24.69 13.83
CA ALA A 777 -54.65 23.85 13.31
C ALA A 777 -53.49 23.69 14.32
N ALA A 778 -53.05 24.76 14.96
CA ALA A 778 -52.03 24.73 16.00
C ALA A 778 -52.47 23.91 17.23
N LEU A 779 -53.72 24.08 17.69
CA LEU A 779 -54.27 23.30 18.80
C LEU A 779 -54.39 21.80 18.45
N ARG A 780 -54.70 21.45 17.19
CA ARG A 780 -54.68 20.06 16.72
C ARG A 780 -53.27 19.48 16.70
N GLN A 781 -52.26 20.24 16.27
CA GLN A 781 -50.85 19.82 16.31
C GLN A 781 -50.34 19.65 17.74
N VAL A 782 -50.66 20.57 18.65
CA VAL A 782 -50.32 20.45 20.08
C VAL A 782 -50.96 19.20 20.69
N LYS A 783 -52.23 18.91 20.34
CA LYS A 783 -52.90 17.66 20.76
C LYS A 783 -52.16 16.41 20.24
N LEU A 784 -51.68 16.43 19.00
CA LEU A 784 -50.85 15.37 18.40
C LEU A 784 -49.49 15.22 19.10
N CYS A 785 -48.76 16.31 19.30
CA CYS A 785 -47.47 16.31 20.02
C CYS A 785 -47.61 15.83 21.47
N ILE A 786 -48.65 16.26 22.19
CA ILE A 786 -48.92 15.78 23.56
C ILE A 786 -49.26 14.28 23.54
N SER A 787 -50.02 13.81 22.53
CA SER A 787 -50.31 12.39 22.38
C SER A 787 -49.08 11.54 22.04
N GLU A 788 -48.11 12.08 21.29
CA GLU A 788 -46.82 11.42 21.01
C GLU A 788 -45.88 11.46 22.22
N LEU A 789 -45.80 12.59 22.95
CA LEU A 789 -45.02 12.72 24.19
C LEU A 789 -45.52 11.77 25.28
N LEU A 790 -46.84 11.61 25.44
CA LEU A 790 -47.43 10.62 26.34
C LEU A 790 -47.15 9.18 25.89
N ARG A 791 -46.95 8.94 24.59
CA ARG A 791 -46.59 7.63 24.03
C ARG A 791 -45.11 7.26 24.18
N VAL A 792 -44.24 8.26 24.40
CA VAL A 792 -42.80 8.08 24.68
C VAL A 792 -42.54 7.97 26.19
N TYR A 793 -43.44 8.51 27.03
CA TYR A 793 -43.37 8.43 28.49
C TYR A 793 -44.08 7.21 29.11
N CYS A 794 -45.01 6.58 28.39
CA CYS A 794 -45.57 5.26 28.71
C CYS A 794 -44.82 4.18 27.93
#